data_AF-A0A3C0T754-F1
#
_entry.id   AF-A0A3C0T754-F1
#
_cell.length_a   1.000
_cell.length_b   1.000
_cell.length_c   1.000
_cell.angle_alpha   90.00
_cell.angle_beta   90.00
_cell.angle_gamma   90.00
#
_symmetry.space_group_name_H-M   'P 1'
#
loop_
_entity.id
_entity.type
_entity.pdbx_description
1 polymer ?
#
loop_
_entity_poly.entity_id
_entity_poly.type
_entity_poly.pdbx_seq_one_letter_code
_entity_poly.pdbx_strand_id
1 'polypeptide(L)'
;MVKAVRDCWASLWTAQAISYRHEMGIEQGSVAMAVVVQIMIPAEVAGILFTANPATGERSEMIINASFGLGEAVVGGQVTPDTFIVDRETGIAKETMIGPKEQKIVYDGEQGTRLEEIAEGEREQSSLTDELLAELTTLALNVEKHFDGLPQDIEWAYLSHSRGAPSSSPAEGSGQLYLLQSRPITNLPPEPLGVEWEPPEGIPSLSRRQIVENVPDPTSPLFDELYITEGLRPRREGAQSGYVTVNGIGYQKNGMMDEGRMEEFKKRIQDTLNSPEAKEHEKHDFELFRSELSDEDRTALDVVTEALDTDDVAHAVTMPDIDNPTFTAFHKTHTNDAQHKDFRERALPELFETTEKWRQVDVRSASDEILLEGMQELSGAEGHYWTSNGGHTFGVAKSTDDQLQCFLRETLPDHRFTSGQFLSGFKSKIMQANDDLFAICKMIWANESLYETVVVTPAKRLMAELQAHPDSGPMLEAFDAYLHTYGHQGYSLDFCEPTQQEDPSALFVTLKNMIRREDYDPQQHEEEAARKKEKAMKEIRELLKGLQYWQFRYRLWFATKYYPMREESCFVLGMAWPALRPMAAELGRRMVEVGTFKQPDDVYHMYSAELEEAMAFRVDGKAKPELSELAQERRELRERRKLLHPPGTCPPEASESPGIAFKETQFKNDDTSDSLMGVPVSPGSIIAEASVIMNPSEFSNMIPGSILVCPMTSPAWTQLFAHAQGLVTDIGGILGHGSIVAREYGIPAVVGTGNCTQRIKHGQMIEVDGDGGTVRLLDDE
;
A
#
# COMPACT_ATOMS: atom_id res chain seq x y z
N MET A 1 -36.80 29.56 20.54
CA MET A 1 -35.44 30.14 20.45
C MET A 1 -34.56 29.82 21.66
N VAL A 2 -34.80 30.34 22.87
CA VAL A 2 -33.91 30.08 24.04
C VAL A 2 -33.70 28.60 24.33
N LYS A 3 -34.76 27.77 24.21
CA LYS A 3 -34.64 26.31 24.33
C LYS A 3 -33.67 25.73 23.30
N ALA A 4 -33.84 26.06 22.02
CA ALA A 4 -32.96 25.60 20.94
C ALA A 4 -31.48 26.01 21.16
N VAL A 5 -31.23 27.22 21.66
CA VAL A 5 -29.86 27.65 22.02
C VAL A 5 -29.25 26.75 23.12
N ARG A 6 -30.04 26.36 24.13
CA ARG A 6 -29.58 25.44 25.18
C ARG A 6 -29.36 24.03 24.64
N ASP A 7 -30.22 23.58 23.73
CA ASP A 7 -30.09 22.27 23.09
C ASP A 7 -28.83 22.21 22.21
N CYS A 8 -28.49 23.29 21.48
CA CYS A 8 -27.20 23.41 20.78
C CYS A 8 -26.03 23.32 21.76
N TRP A 9 -26.03 24.06 22.86
CA TRP A 9 -24.95 23.95 23.86
C TRP A 9 -24.83 22.55 24.47
N ALA A 10 -25.96 21.85 24.64
CA ALA A 10 -25.95 20.47 25.12
C ALA A 10 -25.35 19.48 24.10
N SER A 11 -25.46 19.75 22.79
CA SER A 11 -24.92 18.86 21.75
C SER A 11 -23.39 18.70 21.82
N LEU A 12 -22.68 19.69 22.39
CA LEU A 12 -21.24 19.62 22.66
C LEU A 12 -20.85 18.46 23.59
N TRP A 13 -21.79 17.96 24.38
CA TRP A 13 -21.59 16.96 25.43
C TRP A 13 -22.23 15.61 25.08
N THR A 14 -22.53 15.39 23.81
CA THR A 14 -22.91 14.05 23.30
C THR A 14 -21.72 13.09 23.39
N ALA A 15 -22.00 11.78 23.47
CA ALA A 15 -20.97 10.75 23.54
C ALA A 15 -19.99 10.82 22.34
N GLN A 16 -20.50 11.04 21.13
CA GLN A 16 -19.69 11.22 19.92
C GLN A 16 -18.74 12.43 20.04
N ALA A 17 -19.25 13.59 20.46
CA ALA A 17 -18.42 14.80 20.58
C ALA A 17 -17.34 14.66 21.66
N ILE A 18 -17.64 13.97 22.76
CA ILE A 18 -16.67 13.66 23.83
C ILE A 18 -15.59 12.70 23.33
N SER A 19 -15.99 11.62 22.64
CA SER A 19 -15.08 10.61 22.08
C SER A 19 -14.12 11.24 21.06
N TYR A 20 -14.65 12.01 20.12
CA TYR A 20 -13.86 12.73 19.12
C TYR A 20 -12.80 13.63 19.77
N ARG A 21 -13.19 14.41 20.78
CA ARG A 21 -12.22 15.25 21.52
C ARG A 21 -11.17 14.43 22.24
N HIS A 22 -11.53 13.28 22.80
CA HIS A 22 -10.58 12.39 23.46
C HIS A 22 -9.57 11.77 22.47
N GLU A 23 -10.02 11.38 21.28
CA GLU A 23 -9.18 10.87 20.19
C GLU A 23 -8.22 11.94 19.68
N MET A 24 -8.71 13.18 19.50
CA MET A 24 -7.90 14.32 19.06
C MET A 24 -7.05 14.96 20.17
N GLY A 25 -7.11 14.46 21.40
CA GLY A 25 -6.37 15.02 22.53
C GLY A 25 -6.82 16.42 22.96
N ILE A 26 -8.05 16.81 22.64
CA ILE A 26 -8.63 18.11 23.00
C ILE A 26 -9.17 18.05 24.43
N GLU A 27 -8.71 18.96 25.29
CA GLU A 27 -9.19 19.05 26.67
C GLU A 27 -10.69 19.38 26.70
N GLN A 28 -11.47 18.54 27.38
CA GLN A 28 -12.94 18.65 27.42
C GLN A 28 -13.44 20.01 27.93
N GLY A 29 -12.71 20.63 28.86
CA GLY A 29 -13.06 21.92 29.45
C GLY A 29 -12.66 23.15 28.62
N SER A 30 -11.88 22.97 27.55
CA SER A 30 -11.31 24.08 26.77
C SER A 30 -12.20 24.57 25.61
N VAL A 31 -13.30 23.87 25.32
CA VAL A 31 -14.19 24.16 24.19
C VAL A 31 -15.36 25.08 24.56
N ALA A 32 -15.68 26.01 23.67
CA ALA A 32 -16.84 26.90 23.76
C ALA A 32 -17.63 26.86 22.44
N MET A 33 -18.94 27.11 22.50
CA MET A 33 -19.82 27.07 21.33
C MET A 33 -20.60 28.38 21.16
N ALA A 34 -20.46 29.00 19.99
CA ALA A 34 -21.33 30.07 19.53
C ALA A 34 -22.54 29.47 18.80
N VAL A 35 -23.72 30.08 18.97
CA VAL A 35 -24.95 29.67 18.28
C VAL A 35 -25.33 30.72 17.26
N VAL A 36 -25.36 30.33 15.98
CA VAL A 36 -25.78 31.18 14.87
C VAL A 36 -27.30 31.20 14.79
N VAL A 37 -27.90 32.38 14.73
CA VAL A 37 -29.35 32.56 14.56
C VAL A 37 -29.58 33.30 13.25
N GLN A 38 -30.13 32.60 12.27
CA GLN A 38 -30.40 33.11 10.92
C GLN A 38 -31.89 33.10 10.59
N ILE A 39 -32.28 33.85 9.56
CA ILE A 39 -33.64 33.85 9.03
C ILE A 39 -33.84 32.53 8.25
N MET A 40 -34.96 31.86 8.49
CA MET A 40 -35.31 30.62 7.79
C MET A 40 -35.75 30.90 6.35
N ILE A 41 -35.17 30.19 5.38
CA ILE A 41 -35.54 30.26 3.96
C ILE A 41 -36.44 29.05 3.64
N PRO A 42 -37.69 29.25 3.19
CA PRO A 42 -38.59 28.15 2.82
C PRO A 42 -38.24 27.62 1.42
N ALA A 43 -37.07 27.01 1.29
CA ALA A 43 -36.49 26.60 0.01
C ALA A 43 -37.37 25.62 -0.78
N GLU A 44 -37.44 25.82 -2.09
CA GLU A 44 -38.04 24.87 -3.04
C GLU A 44 -37.02 23.83 -3.48
N VAL A 45 -35.76 24.25 -3.59
CA VAL A 45 -34.59 23.41 -3.87
C VAL A 45 -33.45 23.91 -2.99
N ALA A 46 -32.69 23.01 -2.40
CA ALA A 46 -31.52 23.34 -1.61
C ALA A 46 -30.47 22.25 -1.77
N GLY A 47 -29.24 22.59 -1.42
CA GLY A 47 -28.14 21.68 -1.66
C GLY A 47 -26.81 22.15 -1.10
N ILE A 48 -25.81 21.33 -1.42
CA ILE A 48 -24.40 21.55 -1.11
C ILE A 48 -23.65 21.68 -2.43
N LEU A 49 -22.67 22.57 -2.49
CA LEU A 49 -21.79 22.77 -3.63
C LEU A 49 -20.34 22.76 -3.14
N PHE A 50 -19.50 21.98 -3.79
CA PHE A 50 -18.05 22.01 -3.61
C PHE A 50 -17.39 22.67 -4.83
N THR A 51 -16.55 23.68 -4.61
CA THR A 51 -15.87 24.40 -5.72
C THR A 51 -14.67 23.65 -6.31
N ALA A 52 -14.34 22.50 -5.73
CA ALA A 52 -13.42 21.49 -6.22
C ALA A 52 -14.01 20.11 -5.91
N ASN A 53 -13.70 19.09 -6.71
CA ASN A 53 -14.20 17.74 -6.53
C ASN A 53 -13.61 17.12 -5.24
N PRO A 54 -14.42 16.90 -4.17
CA PRO A 54 -13.91 16.38 -2.89
C PRO A 54 -13.51 14.90 -2.96
N ALA A 55 -13.97 14.15 -3.97
CA ALA A 55 -13.66 12.74 -4.13
C ALA A 55 -12.33 12.52 -4.87
N THR A 56 -12.09 13.27 -5.94
CA THR A 56 -10.91 13.08 -6.80
C THR A 56 -9.79 14.10 -6.55
N GLY A 57 -10.11 15.24 -5.95
CA GLY A 57 -9.22 16.39 -5.91
C GLY A 57 -9.16 17.17 -7.23
N GLU A 58 -10.01 16.89 -8.22
CA GLU A 58 -10.03 17.71 -9.44
C GLU A 58 -10.47 19.16 -9.12
N ARG A 59 -9.65 20.16 -9.51
CA ARG A 59 -9.91 21.59 -9.24
C ARG A 59 -10.62 22.28 -10.42
N SER A 60 -10.64 21.64 -11.59
CA SER A 60 -11.38 22.09 -12.78
C SER A 60 -12.86 21.70 -12.75
N GLU A 61 -13.32 21.01 -11.71
CA GLU A 61 -14.71 20.54 -11.58
C GLU A 61 -15.34 21.00 -10.26
N MET A 62 -16.63 21.31 -10.31
CA MET A 62 -17.48 21.54 -9.14
C MET A 62 -18.46 20.38 -8.97
N ILE A 63 -18.72 19.97 -7.74
CA ILE A 63 -19.77 18.99 -7.44
C ILE A 63 -20.94 19.70 -6.77
N ILE A 64 -22.15 19.50 -7.30
CA ILE A 64 -23.39 20.05 -6.75
C ILE A 64 -24.31 18.89 -6.39
N ASN A 65 -24.70 18.81 -5.12
CA ASN A 65 -25.71 17.89 -4.63
C ASN A 65 -26.98 18.68 -4.33
N ALA A 66 -28.09 18.36 -5.00
CA ALA A 66 -29.33 19.12 -4.89
C ALA A 66 -30.55 18.20 -4.69
N SER A 67 -31.50 18.66 -3.87
CA SER A 67 -32.80 17.98 -3.73
C SER A 67 -33.91 19.01 -3.52
N PHE A 68 -35.16 18.58 -3.74
CA PHE A 68 -36.32 19.42 -3.49
C PHE A 68 -36.54 19.64 -1.99
N GLY A 69 -37.01 20.83 -1.62
CA GLY A 69 -37.27 21.24 -0.25
C GLY A 69 -36.05 21.81 0.47
N LEU A 70 -36.04 21.67 1.80
CA LEU A 70 -35.02 22.20 2.70
C LEU A 70 -33.74 21.36 2.67
N GLY A 71 -32.58 22.03 2.74
CA GLY A 71 -31.25 21.41 2.63
C GLY A 71 -30.89 20.43 3.74
N GLU A 72 -31.62 20.45 4.86
CA GLU A 72 -31.48 19.48 5.96
C GLU A 72 -31.60 18.02 5.48
N ALA A 73 -32.43 17.76 4.46
CA ALA A 73 -32.60 16.42 3.89
C ALA A 73 -31.32 15.90 3.20
N VAL A 74 -30.54 16.80 2.60
CA VAL A 74 -29.30 16.50 1.89
C VAL A 74 -28.14 16.39 2.87
N VAL A 75 -28.00 17.37 3.78
CA VAL A 75 -26.93 17.40 4.79
C VAL A 75 -27.08 16.24 5.80
N GLY A 76 -28.32 15.89 6.15
CA GLY A 76 -28.63 14.80 7.09
C GLY A 76 -28.63 13.40 6.47
N GLY A 77 -28.37 13.27 5.16
CA GLY A 77 -28.34 11.98 4.45
C GLY A 77 -29.67 11.23 4.42
N GLN A 78 -30.80 11.94 4.62
CA GLN A 78 -32.13 11.33 4.67
C GLN A 78 -32.72 11.06 3.28
N VAL A 79 -32.16 11.69 2.25
CA VAL A 79 -32.60 11.59 0.85
C VAL A 79 -31.37 11.49 -0.04
N THR A 80 -31.43 10.63 -1.06
CA THR A 80 -30.43 10.60 -2.13
C THR A 80 -30.70 11.76 -3.11
N PRO A 81 -29.83 12.79 -3.16
CA PRO A 81 -30.00 13.96 -4.01
C PRO A 81 -29.64 13.67 -5.47
N ASP A 82 -29.90 14.62 -6.35
CA ASP A 82 -29.24 14.68 -7.65
C ASP A 82 -27.79 15.15 -7.47
N THR A 83 -26.89 14.61 -8.29
CA THR A 83 -25.47 14.96 -8.31
C THR A 83 -25.11 15.51 -9.68
N PHE A 84 -24.50 16.70 -9.73
CA PHE A 84 -24.01 17.34 -10.94
C PHE A 84 -22.50 17.54 -10.83
N ILE A 85 -21.75 17.06 -11.82
CA ILE A 85 -20.32 17.37 -11.98
C ILE A 85 -20.22 18.44 -13.05
N VAL A 86 -19.84 19.66 -12.65
CA VAL A 86 -19.86 20.85 -13.50
C VAL A 86 -18.44 21.26 -13.85
N ASP A 87 -18.18 21.46 -15.14
CA ASP A 87 -16.93 22.02 -15.61
C ASP A 87 -16.81 23.49 -15.17
N ARG A 88 -15.72 23.83 -14.48
CA ARG A 88 -15.52 25.14 -13.86
C ARG A 88 -15.43 26.27 -14.88
N GLU A 89 -14.83 26.03 -16.05
CA GLU A 89 -14.62 27.07 -17.06
C GLU A 89 -15.90 27.36 -17.85
N THR A 90 -16.63 26.31 -18.22
CA THR A 90 -17.81 26.42 -19.09
C THR A 90 -19.11 26.58 -18.30
N GLY A 91 -19.16 26.15 -17.04
CA GLY A 91 -20.36 26.12 -16.22
C GLY A 91 -21.39 25.07 -16.65
N ILE A 92 -20.99 24.11 -17.49
CA ILE A 92 -21.84 23.06 -18.03
C ILE A 92 -21.62 21.77 -17.23
N ALA A 93 -22.71 21.05 -16.92
CA ALA A 93 -22.61 19.72 -16.34
C ALA A 93 -21.95 18.74 -17.32
N LYS A 94 -20.77 18.21 -16.95
CA LYS A 94 -20.13 17.07 -17.63
C LYS A 94 -20.91 15.78 -17.38
N GLU A 95 -21.45 15.65 -16.17
CA GLU A 95 -22.20 14.49 -15.73
C GLU A 95 -23.39 14.93 -14.85
N THR A 96 -24.51 14.22 -14.97
CA THR A 96 -25.72 14.43 -14.16
C THR A 96 -26.28 13.09 -13.75
N MET A 97 -26.36 12.86 -12.45
CA MET A 97 -26.95 11.68 -11.85
C MET A 97 -28.24 12.09 -11.13
N ILE A 98 -29.36 11.52 -11.55
CA ILE A 98 -30.68 11.82 -10.97
C ILE A 98 -30.93 10.86 -9.79
N GLY A 99 -31.07 11.42 -8.60
CA GLY A 99 -31.38 10.67 -7.38
C GLY A 99 -32.86 10.27 -7.31
N PRO A 100 -33.21 9.19 -6.60
CA PRO A 100 -34.59 8.74 -6.44
C PRO A 100 -35.50 9.75 -5.72
N LYS A 101 -34.94 10.66 -4.91
CA LYS A 101 -35.63 11.79 -4.26
C LYS A 101 -37.03 11.41 -3.75
N GLU A 102 -37.17 10.35 -2.97
CA GLU A 102 -38.49 9.82 -2.59
C GLU A 102 -39.27 10.76 -1.67
N GLN A 103 -38.54 11.57 -0.90
CA GLN A 103 -39.08 12.44 0.14
C GLN A 103 -38.39 13.81 0.10
N LYS A 104 -39.07 14.83 0.63
CA LYS A 104 -38.53 16.18 0.87
C LYS A 104 -38.93 16.68 2.24
N ILE A 105 -38.07 17.52 2.82
CA ILE A 105 -38.39 18.26 4.04
C ILE A 105 -38.92 19.63 3.64
N VAL A 106 -40.10 20.01 4.15
CA VAL A 106 -40.70 21.32 3.90
C VAL A 106 -40.96 22.07 5.20
N TYR A 107 -40.98 23.40 5.12
CA TYR A 107 -41.37 24.25 6.23
C TYR A 107 -42.86 24.03 6.57
N ASP A 108 -43.17 23.88 7.86
CA ASP A 108 -44.52 23.55 8.32
C ASP A 108 -45.47 24.76 8.41
N GLY A 109 -44.96 25.98 8.22
CA GLY A 109 -45.74 27.22 8.27
C GLY A 109 -45.82 27.88 9.65
N GLU A 110 -45.31 27.23 10.71
CA GLU A 110 -45.26 27.77 12.08
C GLU A 110 -43.85 27.67 12.69
N GLN A 111 -43.54 26.55 13.36
CA GLN A 111 -42.27 26.30 14.07
C GLN A 111 -41.85 24.84 13.93
N GLY A 112 -41.50 24.44 12.71
CA GLY A 112 -40.94 23.12 12.47
C GLY A 112 -40.76 22.78 11.00
N THR A 113 -40.36 21.54 10.79
CA THR A 113 -40.22 20.90 9.49
C THR A 113 -41.11 19.68 9.45
N ARG A 114 -41.54 19.30 8.25
CA ARG A 114 -42.28 18.05 8.02
C ARG A 114 -41.76 17.35 6.79
N LEU A 115 -41.77 16.02 6.84
CA LEU A 115 -41.40 15.16 5.73
C LEU A 115 -42.61 14.97 4.83
N GLU A 116 -42.43 15.13 3.53
CA GLU A 116 -43.43 14.85 2.49
C GLU A 116 -42.87 13.89 1.45
N GLU A 117 -43.69 12.99 0.94
CA GLU A 117 -43.33 12.21 -0.25
C GLU A 117 -43.34 13.09 -1.50
N ILE A 118 -42.34 12.91 -2.36
CA ILE A 118 -42.31 13.50 -3.69
C ILE A 118 -43.15 12.62 -4.62
N ALA A 119 -43.96 13.24 -5.47
CA ALA A 119 -44.80 12.54 -6.42
C ALA A 119 -43.95 11.74 -7.42
N GLU A 120 -44.36 10.53 -7.78
CA GLU A 120 -43.58 9.59 -8.60
C GLU A 120 -43.07 10.21 -9.91
N GLY A 121 -43.88 11.04 -10.58
CA GLY A 121 -43.48 11.75 -11.81
C GLY A 121 -42.55 12.96 -11.61
N GLU A 122 -42.35 13.43 -10.38
CA GLU A 122 -41.39 14.49 -10.02
C GLU A 122 -40.03 13.90 -9.57
N ARG A 123 -39.99 12.62 -9.17
CA ARG A 123 -38.76 11.96 -8.70
C ARG A 123 -37.69 11.83 -9.77
N GLU A 124 -38.11 11.52 -10.99
CA GLU A 124 -37.21 11.39 -12.15
C GLU A 124 -36.80 12.73 -12.77
N GLN A 125 -37.33 13.85 -12.26
CA GLN A 125 -36.98 15.18 -12.75
C GLN A 125 -35.72 15.68 -12.04
N SER A 126 -34.89 16.40 -12.81
CA SER A 126 -33.77 17.16 -12.26
C SER A 126 -34.29 18.23 -11.29
N SER A 127 -33.69 18.29 -10.12
CA SER A 127 -33.93 19.34 -9.12
C SER A 127 -33.36 20.70 -9.53
N LEU A 128 -32.44 20.73 -10.51
CA LEU A 128 -31.84 21.95 -11.06
C LEU A 128 -32.17 22.13 -12.54
N THR A 129 -32.42 23.37 -12.95
CA THR A 129 -32.39 23.76 -14.36
C THR A 129 -30.98 24.21 -14.74
N ASP A 130 -30.65 24.16 -16.04
CA ASP A 130 -29.34 24.61 -16.54
C ASP A 130 -29.05 26.08 -16.17
N GLU A 131 -30.08 26.94 -16.15
CA GLU A 131 -29.92 28.34 -15.73
C GLU A 131 -29.54 28.46 -14.26
N LEU A 132 -30.19 27.69 -13.38
CA LEU A 132 -29.88 27.70 -11.95
C LEU A 132 -28.51 27.08 -11.66
N LEU A 133 -28.12 26.05 -12.42
CA LEU A 133 -26.78 25.46 -12.36
C LEU A 133 -25.70 26.51 -12.67
N ALA A 134 -25.88 27.29 -13.75
CA ALA A 134 -24.95 28.35 -14.12
C ALA A 134 -24.91 29.50 -13.10
N GLU A 135 -26.05 29.86 -12.50
CA GLU A 135 -26.13 30.85 -11.43
C GLU A 135 -25.36 30.37 -10.18
N LEU A 136 -25.52 29.09 -9.81
CA LEU A 136 -24.79 28.46 -8.71
C LEU A 136 -23.28 28.42 -8.95
N THR A 137 -22.83 28.04 -10.15
CA THR A 137 -21.41 28.06 -10.51
C THR A 137 -20.83 29.48 -10.40
N THR A 138 -21.58 30.49 -10.84
CA THR A 138 -21.16 31.89 -10.73
C THR A 138 -21.05 32.34 -9.26
N LEU A 139 -22.04 31.97 -8.42
CA LEU A 139 -21.99 32.22 -6.98
C LEU A 139 -20.75 31.58 -6.36
N ALA A 140 -20.52 30.30 -6.65
CA ALA A 140 -19.41 29.51 -6.14
C ALA A 140 -18.04 30.15 -6.45
N LEU A 141 -17.81 30.52 -7.71
CA LEU A 141 -16.58 31.20 -8.14
C LEU A 141 -16.37 32.54 -7.42
N ASN A 142 -17.44 33.30 -7.19
CA ASN A 142 -17.36 34.57 -6.47
C ASN A 142 -17.03 34.37 -4.98
N VAL A 143 -17.60 33.34 -4.35
CA VAL A 143 -17.33 32.99 -2.96
C VAL A 143 -15.89 32.49 -2.80
N GLU A 144 -15.44 31.57 -3.65
CA GLU A 144 -14.04 31.09 -3.64
C GLU A 144 -13.05 32.24 -3.84
N LYS A 145 -13.30 33.12 -4.82
CA LYS A 145 -12.48 34.32 -5.05
C LYS A 145 -12.47 35.26 -3.85
N HIS A 146 -13.56 35.35 -3.09
CA HIS A 146 -13.63 36.15 -1.87
C HIS A 146 -12.71 35.61 -0.78
N PHE A 147 -12.50 34.30 -0.73
CA PHE A 147 -11.61 33.60 0.20
C PHE A 147 -10.24 33.29 -0.44
N ASP A 148 -9.70 34.24 -1.20
CA ASP A 148 -8.35 34.17 -1.80
C ASP A 148 -8.11 32.95 -2.71
N GLY A 149 -9.18 32.39 -3.31
CA GLY A 149 -9.08 31.24 -4.19
C GLY A 149 -9.07 29.88 -3.47
N LEU A 150 -9.26 29.86 -2.14
CA LEU A 150 -9.35 28.60 -1.39
C LEU A 150 -10.65 27.88 -1.74
N PRO A 151 -10.61 26.58 -2.14
CA PRO A 151 -11.81 25.81 -2.44
C PRO A 151 -12.82 25.82 -1.29
N GLN A 152 -14.10 25.99 -1.61
CA GLN A 152 -15.17 26.15 -0.64
C GLN A 152 -16.21 25.02 -0.73
N ASP A 153 -16.74 24.66 0.43
CA ASP A 153 -17.97 23.90 0.62
C ASP A 153 -19.08 24.89 0.99
N ILE A 154 -20.12 24.95 0.16
CA ILE A 154 -21.15 25.98 0.12
C ILE A 154 -22.53 25.33 0.30
N GLU A 155 -23.27 25.74 1.32
CA GLU A 155 -24.69 25.40 1.47
C GLU A 155 -25.56 26.53 0.92
N TRP A 156 -26.55 26.17 0.10
CA TRP A 156 -27.38 27.13 -0.62
C TRP A 156 -28.85 26.72 -0.64
N ALA A 157 -29.73 27.70 -0.87
CA ALA A 157 -31.17 27.51 -1.01
C ALA A 157 -31.73 28.38 -2.13
N TYR A 158 -32.70 27.85 -2.86
CA TYR A 158 -33.42 28.54 -3.92
C TYR A 158 -34.91 28.64 -3.61
N LEU A 159 -35.49 29.80 -3.87
CA LEU A 159 -36.92 30.07 -3.70
C LEU A 159 -37.45 30.82 -4.93
N SER A 160 -38.39 30.23 -5.67
CA SER A 160 -39.09 30.96 -6.73
C SER A 160 -40.00 32.06 -6.17
N HIS A 161 -40.09 33.19 -6.88
CA HIS A 161 -40.96 34.31 -6.49
C HIS A 161 -42.48 33.97 -6.54
N SER A 162 -42.86 32.74 -6.90
CA SER A 162 -44.24 32.29 -7.01
C SER A 162 -44.92 32.02 -5.66
N ARG A 163 -44.16 31.89 -4.56
CA ARG A 163 -44.68 31.71 -3.20
C ARG A 163 -43.88 32.51 -2.16
N GLY A 164 -44.25 33.78 -1.94
CA GLY A 164 -44.14 34.37 -0.60
C GLY A 164 -43.30 35.63 -0.35
N ALA A 165 -43.01 36.50 -1.33
CA ALA A 165 -42.38 37.80 -1.03
C ALA A 165 -43.41 38.97 -1.03
N PRO A 166 -43.46 39.83 0.00
CA PRO A 166 -44.10 41.14 -0.10
C PRO A 166 -43.31 42.01 -1.11
N SER A 167 -44.00 42.50 -2.12
CA SER A 167 -43.42 43.19 -3.27
C SER A 167 -42.68 44.48 -2.89
N SER A 168 -41.38 44.56 -3.22
CA SER A 168 -40.73 45.83 -3.56
C SER A 168 -39.40 45.64 -4.30
N SER A 169 -39.35 44.87 -5.40
CA SER A 169 -38.39 45.07 -6.50
C SER A 169 -38.78 44.24 -7.73
N PRO A 170 -38.74 44.77 -8.96
CA PRO A 170 -39.24 44.08 -10.14
C PRO A 170 -38.13 43.31 -10.89
N ALA A 171 -38.24 41.99 -10.88
CA ALA A 171 -37.82 41.12 -11.99
C ALA A 171 -38.81 39.96 -12.04
N GLU A 172 -39.85 40.11 -12.86
CA GLU A 172 -40.85 39.07 -13.10
C GLU A 172 -40.17 37.88 -13.80
N GLY A 173 -39.99 36.76 -13.09
CA GLY A 173 -39.75 35.45 -13.71
C GLY A 173 -38.64 34.57 -13.12
N SER A 174 -37.66 35.09 -12.38
CA SER A 174 -36.54 34.30 -11.82
C SER A 174 -36.66 34.20 -10.30
N GLY A 175 -36.48 33.02 -9.70
CA GLY A 175 -36.37 32.86 -8.23
C GLY A 175 -35.14 33.54 -7.64
N GLN A 176 -34.98 33.44 -6.32
CA GLN A 176 -33.85 34.01 -5.58
C GLN A 176 -33.00 32.90 -4.98
N LEU A 177 -31.69 32.96 -5.23
CA LEU A 177 -30.68 32.11 -4.61
C LEU A 177 -30.12 32.75 -3.33
N TYR A 178 -29.94 31.94 -2.29
CA TYR A 178 -29.41 32.33 -0.98
C TYR A 178 -28.20 31.48 -0.62
N LEU A 179 -27.13 32.12 -0.18
CA LEU A 179 -25.97 31.49 0.46
C LEU A 179 -26.25 31.33 1.96
N LEU A 180 -26.27 30.10 2.47
CA LEU A 180 -26.56 29.80 3.87
C LEU A 180 -25.27 29.67 4.69
N GLN A 181 -24.28 28.96 4.14
CA GLN A 181 -22.99 28.70 4.77
C GLN A 181 -21.89 28.60 3.70
N SER A 182 -20.67 29.00 4.06
CA SER A 182 -19.45 28.73 3.30
C SER A 182 -18.35 28.34 4.27
N ARG A 183 -17.57 27.32 3.94
CA ARG A 183 -16.38 26.92 4.70
C ARG A 183 -15.30 26.41 3.75
N PRO A 184 -14.00 26.58 4.07
CA PRO A 184 -12.94 26.00 3.27
C PRO A 184 -13.03 24.47 3.28
N ILE A 185 -12.73 23.84 2.16
CA ILE A 185 -12.60 22.38 2.10
C ILE A 185 -11.25 22.01 2.73
N THR A 186 -11.27 21.51 3.96
CA THR A 186 -10.04 21.25 4.73
C THR A 186 -9.37 19.92 4.42
N ASN A 187 -10.10 18.96 3.85
CA ASN A 187 -9.63 17.59 3.57
C ASN A 187 -9.64 17.29 2.06
N LEU A 188 -9.36 18.29 1.23
CA LEU A 188 -9.39 18.11 -0.21
C LEU A 188 -8.16 17.30 -0.66
N PRO A 189 -8.32 16.20 -1.43
CA PRO A 189 -7.17 15.46 -1.94
C PRO A 189 -6.24 16.37 -2.77
N PRO A 190 -4.95 16.05 -2.84
CA PRO A 190 -4.03 16.73 -3.75
C PRO A 190 -4.57 16.74 -5.19
N GLU A 191 -4.29 17.79 -5.95
CA GLU A 191 -4.75 17.89 -7.35
C GLU A 191 -4.12 16.77 -8.20
N PRO A 192 -4.92 16.03 -9.01
CA PRO A 192 -4.41 15.00 -9.91
C PRO A 192 -3.35 15.53 -10.87
N LEU A 193 -2.32 14.74 -11.14
CA LEU A 193 -1.28 15.09 -12.10
C LEU A 193 -1.54 14.41 -13.45
N GLY A 194 -1.64 15.20 -14.51
CA GLY A 194 -1.50 14.71 -15.87
C GLY A 194 -0.02 14.44 -16.17
N VAL A 195 0.41 13.18 -16.10
CA VAL A 195 1.80 12.78 -16.39
C VAL A 195 1.86 11.85 -17.59
N GLU A 196 2.90 12.01 -18.39
CA GLU A 196 3.28 11.03 -19.41
C GLU A 196 4.28 10.02 -18.80
N TRP A 197 4.15 8.77 -19.23
CA TRP A 197 5.01 7.66 -18.79
C TRP A 197 6.00 7.33 -19.89
N GLU A 198 7.06 8.13 -19.99
CA GLU A 198 8.13 7.94 -20.94
C GLU A 198 9.45 7.56 -20.24
N PRO A 199 10.25 6.63 -20.82
CA PRO A 199 11.54 6.30 -20.27
C PRO A 199 12.53 7.47 -20.46
N PRO A 200 13.47 7.69 -19.53
CA PRO A 200 14.51 8.70 -19.70
C PRO A 200 15.35 8.48 -20.96
N GLU A 201 15.95 9.55 -21.48
CA GLU A 201 16.78 9.51 -22.68
C GLU A 201 17.86 8.42 -22.60
N GLY A 202 17.98 7.62 -23.67
CA GLY A 202 18.96 6.53 -23.76
C GLY A 202 18.52 5.23 -23.08
N ILE A 203 17.34 5.18 -22.46
CA ILE A 203 16.77 3.97 -21.86
C ILE A 203 15.59 3.49 -22.74
N PRO A 204 15.63 2.27 -23.28
CA PRO A 204 14.61 1.81 -24.23
C PRO A 204 13.28 1.44 -23.57
N SER A 205 13.33 0.84 -22.38
CA SER A 205 12.15 0.51 -21.59
C SER A 205 12.52 0.26 -20.14
N LEU A 206 11.49 0.30 -19.31
CA LEU A 206 11.54 0.18 -17.86
C LEU A 206 10.52 -0.86 -17.40
N SER A 207 10.78 -1.52 -16.27
CA SER A 207 9.79 -2.39 -15.61
C SER A 207 9.84 -2.27 -14.09
N ARG A 208 8.69 -2.40 -13.42
CA ARG A 208 8.60 -2.41 -11.95
C ARG A 208 8.95 -3.79 -11.41
N ARG A 209 10.24 -4.03 -11.14
CA ARG A 209 10.78 -5.33 -10.71
C ARG A 209 11.87 -5.24 -9.65
N GLN A 210 12.13 -6.35 -8.95
CA GLN A 210 13.20 -6.45 -7.94
C GLN A 210 12.97 -5.45 -6.80
N ILE A 211 14.00 -4.69 -6.37
CA ILE A 211 13.90 -3.82 -5.20
C ILE A 211 12.78 -2.78 -5.31
N VAL A 212 12.51 -2.26 -6.52
CA VAL A 212 11.45 -1.25 -6.73
C VAL A 212 10.03 -1.84 -6.68
N GLU A 213 9.87 -3.18 -6.63
CA GLU A 213 8.60 -3.82 -6.24
C GLU A 213 8.26 -3.52 -4.77
N ASN A 214 9.28 -3.28 -3.94
CA ASN A 214 9.13 -2.95 -2.52
C ASN A 214 9.09 -1.43 -2.25
N VAL A 215 9.22 -0.59 -3.29
CA VAL A 215 9.09 0.87 -3.23
C VAL A 215 7.76 1.27 -3.90
N PRO A 216 6.60 1.11 -3.22
CA PRO A 216 5.27 1.41 -3.79
C PRO A 216 5.16 2.85 -4.24
N ASP A 217 5.50 3.70 -3.29
CA ASP A 217 5.24 5.12 -3.31
C ASP A 217 6.27 5.82 -4.18
N PRO A 218 6.00 7.08 -4.55
CA PRO A 218 7.07 7.95 -5.02
C PRO A 218 8.25 7.91 -4.04
N THR A 219 9.45 8.31 -4.45
CA THR A 219 10.63 8.43 -3.58
C THR A 219 10.86 9.88 -3.15
N SER A 220 11.41 10.07 -1.96
CA SER A 220 11.93 11.34 -1.50
C SER A 220 13.22 11.64 -2.28
N PRO A 221 13.49 12.91 -2.63
CA PRO A 221 14.69 13.31 -3.36
C PRO A 221 15.98 12.72 -2.79
N LEU A 222 16.14 12.76 -1.47
CA LEU A 222 17.34 12.24 -0.81
C LEU A 222 17.43 10.71 -0.94
N PHE A 223 16.31 9.99 -0.80
CA PHE A 223 16.29 8.53 -0.98
C PHE A 223 16.56 8.12 -2.44
N ASP A 224 15.99 8.85 -3.40
CA ASP A 224 16.22 8.62 -4.83
C ASP A 224 17.71 8.75 -5.19
N GLU A 225 18.37 9.79 -4.70
CA GLU A 225 19.79 10.00 -4.93
C GLU A 225 20.65 8.97 -4.18
N LEU A 226 20.54 8.92 -2.85
CA LEU A 226 21.46 8.16 -2.02
C LEU A 226 21.27 6.64 -2.17
N TYR A 227 20.04 6.17 -2.36
CA TYR A 227 19.74 4.75 -2.46
C TYR A 227 19.53 4.31 -3.92
N ILE A 228 18.55 4.87 -4.64
CA ILE A 228 18.16 4.36 -5.96
C ILE A 228 19.26 4.62 -7.01
N THR A 229 19.84 5.82 -7.01
CA THR A 229 20.80 6.27 -8.03
C THR A 229 22.23 5.90 -7.66
N GLU A 230 22.67 6.19 -6.44
CA GLU A 230 24.05 5.95 -6.00
C GLU A 230 24.21 4.61 -5.28
N GLY A 231 23.36 4.28 -4.31
CA GLY A 231 23.49 3.07 -3.50
C GLY A 231 23.33 1.76 -4.28
N LEU A 232 22.36 1.70 -5.20
CA LEU A 232 22.13 0.54 -6.07
C LEU A 232 23.08 0.48 -7.29
N ARG A 233 24.10 1.34 -7.34
CA ARG A 233 25.18 1.24 -8.32
C ARG A 233 26.14 0.11 -7.92
N PRO A 234 26.45 -0.85 -8.82
CA PRO A 234 27.49 -1.83 -8.56
C PRO A 234 28.84 -1.15 -8.25
N ARG A 235 29.61 -1.66 -7.28
CA ARG A 235 30.96 -1.17 -6.94
C ARG A 235 32.01 -1.56 -7.99
N ARG A 236 31.81 -1.10 -9.23
CA ARG A 236 32.74 -1.22 -10.36
C ARG A 236 32.87 0.15 -11.03
N GLU A 237 34.10 0.50 -11.38
CA GLU A 237 34.38 1.78 -12.05
C GLU A 237 33.53 1.95 -13.32
N GLY A 238 32.85 3.10 -13.43
CA GLY A 238 31.97 3.44 -14.55
C GLY A 238 30.62 2.73 -14.59
N ALA A 239 30.28 1.91 -13.59
CA ALA A 239 28.95 1.32 -13.51
C ALA A 239 27.88 2.40 -13.25
N GLN A 240 26.66 2.16 -13.71
CA GLN A 240 25.49 2.99 -13.38
C GLN A 240 24.49 2.14 -12.60
N SER A 241 23.61 2.77 -11.83
CA SER A 241 22.49 2.06 -11.24
C SER A 241 21.63 1.42 -12.33
N GLY A 242 21.25 0.16 -12.07
CA GLY A 242 20.27 -0.57 -12.87
C GLY A 242 18.84 -0.08 -12.68
N TYR A 243 18.63 0.97 -11.87
CA TYR A 243 17.33 1.52 -11.51
C TYR A 243 17.29 3.03 -11.79
N VAL A 244 16.07 3.56 -11.90
CA VAL A 244 15.78 4.98 -12.13
C VAL A 244 14.38 5.31 -11.63
N THR A 245 14.10 6.57 -11.34
CA THR A 245 12.75 7.05 -11.05
C THR A 245 12.13 7.75 -12.25
N VAL A 246 10.83 7.56 -12.47
CA VAL A 246 10.01 8.31 -13.44
C VAL A 246 8.79 8.81 -12.68
N ASN A 247 8.56 10.13 -12.69
CA ASN A 247 7.52 10.76 -11.86
C ASN A 247 7.63 10.40 -10.37
N GLY A 248 8.86 10.23 -9.86
CA GLY A 248 9.14 9.79 -8.50
C GLY A 248 8.98 8.28 -8.25
N ILE A 249 8.46 7.51 -9.22
CA ILE A 249 8.24 6.07 -9.07
C ILE A 249 9.46 5.29 -9.54
N GLY A 250 9.94 4.34 -8.75
CA GLY A 250 11.10 3.51 -9.08
C GLY A 250 10.84 2.44 -10.14
N TYR A 251 11.79 2.30 -11.08
CA TYR A 251 11.80 1.30 -12.14
C TYR A 251 13.19 0.65 -12.30
N GLN A 252 13.20 -0.61 -12.75
CA GLN A 252 14.39 -1.27 -13.26
C GLN A 252 14.59 -0.94 -14.75
N LYS A 253 15.83 -0.62 -15.14
CA LYS A 253 16.22 -0.38 -16.54
C LYS A 253 16.28 -1.70 -17.29
N ASN A 254 15.57 -1.79 -18.42
CA ASN A 254 15.69 -2.91 -19.34
C ASN A 254 16.70 -2.57 -20.46
N GLY A 255 17.44 -3.56 -20.94
CA GLY A 255 18.33 -3.40 -22.09
C GLY A 255 17.58 -3.34 -23.42
N MET A 256 18.22 -2.80 -24.46
CA MET A 256 17.69 -2.88 -25.83
C MET A 256 17.75 -4.34 -26.31
N MET A 257 16.60 -4.95 -26.57
CA MET A 257 16.49 -6.23 -27.26
C MET A 257 15.82 -6.01 -28.62
N ASP A 258 16.63 -5.87 -29.67
CA ASP A 258 16.12 -6.03 -31.04
C ASP A 258 15.96 -7.51 -31.39
N GLU A 259 15.25 -7.82 -32.48
CA GLU A 259 15.00 -9.20 -32.93
C GLU A 259 16.30 -10.00 -33.17
N GLY A 260 17.36 -9.35 -33.66
CA GLY A 260 18.65 -10.01 -33.93
C GLY A 260 19.37 -10.42 -32.64
N ARG A 261 19.38 -9.54 -31.64
CA ARG A 261 19.94 -9.81 -30.31
C ARG A 261 19.11 -10.80 -29.52
N MET A 262 17.79 -10.89 -29.75
CA MET A 262 16.93 -11.92 -29.16
C MET A 262 17.33 -13.32 -29.64
N GLU A 263 17.56 -13.52 -30.94
CA GLU A 263 17.93 -14.84 -31.44
C GLU A 263 19.35 -15.23 -31.07
N GLU A 264 20.28 -14.26 -31.00
CA GLU A 264 21.61 -14.48 -30.43
C GLU A 264 21.54 -14.84 -28.92
N PHE A 265 20.66 -14.18 -28.16
CA PHE A 265 20.45 -14.45 -26.75
C PHE A 265 19.85 -15.84 -26.50
N LYS A 266 18.80 -16.23 -27.24
CA LYS A 266 18.22 -17.58 -27.18
C LYS A 266 19.25 -18.63 -27.55
N LYS A 267 20.02 -18.41 -28.62
CA LYS A 267 21.09 -19.32 -29.02
C LYS A 267 22.15 -19.46 -27.93
N ARG A 268 22.58 -18.36 -27.30
CA ARG A 268 23.55 -18.39 -26.21
C ARG A 268 23.02 -19.13 -24.98
N ILE A 269 21.75 -18.96 -24.63
CA ILE A 269 21.09 -19.75 -23.58
C ILE A 269 21.15 -21.23 -23.94
N GLN A 270 20.74 -21.59 -25.16
CA GLN A 270 20.73 -22.98 -25.61
C GLN A 270 22.14 -23.58 -25.61
N ASP A 271 23.15 -22.84 -26.07
CA ASP A 271 24.55 -23.27 -26.06
C ASP A 271 25.06 -23.47 -24.62
N THR A 272 24.63 -22.60 -23.69
CA THR A 272 24.99 -22.70 -22.25
C THR A 272 24.31 -23.91 -21.60
N LEU A 273 23.02 -24.13 -21.87
CA LEU A 273 22.27 -25.28 -21.33
C LEU A 273 22.84 -26.62 -21.83
N ASN A 274 23.37 -26.66 -23.04
CA ASN A 274 23.97 -27.85 -23.62
C ASN A 274 25.46 -28.03 -23.31
N SER A 275 26.07 -27.14 -22.52
CA SER A 275 27.50 -27.22 -22.21
C SER A 275 27.81 -28.43 -21.31
N PRO A 276 29.04 -29.00 -21.40
CA PRO A 276 29.46 -30.07 -20.49
C PRO A 276 29.31 -29.68 -19.01
N GLU A 277 29.63 -28.45 -18.65
CA GLU A 277 29.51 -27.91 -17.30
C GLU A 277 28.05 -27.86 -16.83
N ALA A 278 27.12 -27.45 -17.71
CA ALA A 278 25.69 -27.44 -17.38
C ALA A 278 25.17 -28.86 -17.07
N LYS A 279 25.60 -29.87 -17.83
CA LYS A 279 25.28 -31.28 -17.58
C LYS A 279 25.90 -31.81 -16.29
N GLU A 280 27.11 -31.39 -15.94
CA GLU A 280 27.72 -31.72 -14.65
C GLU A 280 26.93 -31.11 -13.49
N HIS A 281 26.48 -29.86 -13.62
CA HIS A 281 25.61 -29.23 -12.61
C HIS A 281 24.25 -29.94 -12.48
N GLU A 282 23.65 -30.41 -13.58
CA GLU A 282 22.40 -31.22 -13.51
C GLU A 282 22.59 -32.52 -12.75
N LYS A 283 23.70 -33.21 -12.99
CA LYS A 283 24.05 -34.44 -12.24
C LYS A 283 24.26 -34.13 -10.77
N HIS A 284 24.96 -33.04 -10.46
CA HIS A 284 25.15 -32.59 -9.08
C HIS A 284 23.81 -32.33 -8.37
N ASP A 285 22.90 -31.60 -9.02
CA ASP A 285 21.59 -31.27 -8.44
C ASP A 285 20.73 -32.52 -8.24
N PHE A 286 20.75 -33.46 -9.19
CA PHE A 286 20.06 -34.74 -9.08
C PHE A 286 20.61 -35.61 -7.93
N GLU A 287 21.93 -35.72 -7.82
CA GLU A 287 22.58 -36.47 -6.74
C GLU A 287 22.29 -35.85 -5.37
N LEU A 288 22.31 -34.52 -5.28
CA LEU A 288 21.98 -33.79 -4.05
C LEU A 288 20.53 -34.05 -3.65
N PHE A 289 19.58 -33.86 -4.56
CA PHE A 289 18.16 -34.18 -4.35
C PHE A 289 17.99 -35.61 -3.86
N ARG A 290 18.59 -36.59 -4.56
CA ARG A 290 18.51 -38.02 -4.21
C ARG A 290 19.12 -38.32 -2.83
N SER A 291 20.15 -37.59 -2.41
CA SER A 291 20.78 -37.76 -1.10
C SER A 291 19.88 -37.32 0.06
N GLU A 292 19.05 -36.30 -0.15
CA GLU A 292 18.15 -35.72 0.86
C GLU A 292 16.79 -36.45 0.96
N LEU A 293 16.50 -37.38 0.05
CA LEU A 293 15.32 -38.23 0.13
C LEU A 293 15.39 -39.24 1.28
N SER A 294 14.23 -39.62 1.81
CA SER A 294 14.10 -40.78 2.70
C SER A 294 14.53 -42.07 1.98
N ASP A 295 14.92 -43.11 2.73
CA ASP A 295 15.34 -44.39 2.13
C ASP A 295 14.23 -45.03 1.27
N GLU A 296 12.97 -44.89 1.68
CA GLU A 296 11.80 -45.34 0.93
C GLU A 296 11.64 -44.57 -0.39
N ASP A 297 11.67 -43.24 -0.33
CA ASP A 297 11.57 -42.38 -1.51
C ASP A 297 12.75 -42.60 -2.47
N ARG A 298 13.97 -42.76 -1.95
CA ARG A 298 15.16 -43.01 -2.77
C ARG A 298 15.04 -44.32 -3.56
N THR A 299 14.55 -45.37 -2.90
CA THR A 299 14.28 -46.66 -3.56
C THR A 299 13.21 -46.52 -4.64
N ALA A 300 12.14 -45.76 -4.36
CA ALA A 300 11.08 -45.51 -5.34
C ALA A 300 11.56 -44.66 -6.54
N LEU A 301 12.48 -43.71 -6.33
CA LEU A 301 13.11 -42.95 -7.40
C LEU A 301 13.98 -43.86 -8.26
N ASP A 302 14.83 -44.69 -7.64
CA ASP A 302 15.74 -45.61 -8.36
C ASP A 302 14.95 -46.58 -9.26
N VAL A 303 13.81 -47.11 -8.80
CA VAL A 303 12.94 -47.96 -9.64
C VAL A 303 12.40 -47.21 -10.86
N VAL A 304 12.02 -45.93 -10.70
CA VAL A 304 11.53 -45.13 -11.83
C VAL A 304 12.66 -44.81 -12.80
N THR A 305 13.83 -44.43 -12.30
CA THR A 305 14.96 -44.02 -13.15
C THR A 305 15.59 -45.18 -13.90
N GLU A 306 15.68 -46.38 -13.31
CA GLU A 306 16.10 -47.61 -14.00
C GLU A 306 15.15 -48.02 -15.14
N ALA A 307 13.88 -47.61 -15.05
CA ALA A 307 12.86 -47.90 -16.06
C ALA A 307 12.79 -46.85 -17.19
N LEU A 308 13.54 -45.74 -17.10
CA LEU A 308 13.57 -44.70 -18.14
C LEU A 308 14.42 -45.15 -19.32
N ASP A 309 13.91 -44.97 -20.53
CA ASP A 309 14.65 -45.17 -21.79
C ASP A 309 15.43 -43.90 -22.15
N THR A 310 16.36 -43.50 -21.27
CA THR A 310 17.22 -42.31 -21.46
C THR A 310 18.62 -42.52 -20.91
N ASP A 311 19.61 -41.98 -21.63
CA ASP A 311 21.01 -41.96 -21.18
C ASP A 311 21.29 -40.78 -20.22
N ASP A 312 20.32 -39.88 -20.01
CA ASP A 312 20.47 -38.67 -19.17
C ASP A 312 19.34 -38.54 -18.14
N VAL A 313 19.37 -39.44 -17.15
CA VAL A 313 18.39 -39.48 -16.03
C VAL A 313 18.35 -38.16 -15.25
N ALA A 314 19.52 -37.53 -15.04
CA ALA A 314 19.61 -36.27 -14.31
C ALA A 314 18.83 -35.17 -15.04
N HIS A 315 18.99 -35.06 -16.35
CA HIS A 315 18.21 -34.14 -17.16
C HIS A 315 16.71 -34.43 -17.07
N ALA A 316 16.29 -35.68 -17.28
CA ALA A 316 14.88 -36.07 -17.27
C ALA A 316 14.18 -35.73 -15.94
N VAL A 317 14.88 -35.89 -14.81
CA VAL A 317 14.32 -35.57 -13.49
C VAL A 317 14.38 -34.09 -13.19
N THR A 318 15.46 -33.37 -13.52
CA THR A 318 15.63 -31.96 -13.12
C THR A 318 14.99 -30.95 -14.08
N MET A 319 14.87 -31.29 -15.36
CA MET A 319 14.32 -30.45 -16.42
C MET A 319 13.08 -31.14 -17.02
N PRO A 320 11.89 -30.48 -17.06
CA PRO A 320 10.71 -31.09 -17.65
C PRO A 320 10.71 -30.89 -19.17
N ASP A 321 10.07 -31.79 -19.91
CA ASP A 321 9.85 -31.64 -21.37
C ASP A 321 8.74 -30.62 -21.66
N ILE A 322 8.89 -29.43 -21.09
CA ILE A 322 7.99 -28.30 -21.18
C ILE A 322 8.77 -27.14 -21.78
N ASP A 323 8.33 -26.64 -22.94
CA ASP A 323 8.96 -25.52 -23.63
C ASP A 323 8.54 -24.18 -22.99
N ASN A 324 9.00 -23.97 -21.74
CA ASN A 324 8.75 -22.75 -20.99
C ASN A 324 10.08 -22.17 -20.44
N PRO A 325 10.42 -20.91 -20.73
CA PRO A 325 11.68 -20.31 -20.32
C PRO A 325 11.87 -20.24 -18.79
N THR A 326 10.80 -20.32 -17.99
CA THR A 326 10.86 -20.31 -16.52
C THR A 326 11.80 -21.39 -15.97
N PHE A 327 11.85 -22.58 -16.58
CA PHE A 327 12.72 -23.69 -16.12
C PHE A 327 14.21 -23.45 -16.33
N THR A 328 14.59 -22.42 -17.09
CA THR A 328 15.99 -22.09 -17.39
C THR A 328 16.52 -20.94 -16.53
N ALA A 329 15.67 -20.24 -15.79
CA ALA A 329 16.07 -19.17 -14.90
C ALA A 329 16.49 -19.73 -13.53
N PHE A 330 17.65 -19.30 -13.01
CA PHE A 330 18.16 -19.66 -11.66
C PHE A 330 18.08 -21.17 -11.32
N HIS A 331 18.28 -22.04 -12.29
CA HIS A 331 17.88 -23.45 -12.21
C HIS A 331 18.98 -24.42 -11.75
N LYS A 332 20.14 -23.90 -11.29
CA LYS A 332 21.29 -24.72 -10.85
C LYS A 332 21.68 -24.43 -9.41
N THR A 333 21.75 -25.45 -8.55
CA THR A 333 22.09 -25.20 -7.13
C THR A 333 23.52 -24.68 -6.96
N HIS A 334 24.46 -25.18 -7.76
CA HIS A 334 25.88 -24.76 -7.70
C HIS A 334 26.06 -23.23 -7.76
N THR A 335 25.42 -22.56 -8.72
CA THR A 335 25.50 -21.09 -8.86
C THR A 335 24.74 -20.38 -7.75
N ASN A 336 23.55 -20.87 -7.41
CA ASN A 336 22.69 -20.23 -6.41
C ASN A 336 23.31 -20.30 -5.01
N ASP A 337 23.82 -21.48 -4.61
CA ASP A 337 24.46 -21.71 -3.31
C ASP A 337 25.75 -20.89 -3.18
N ALA A 338 26.55 -20.78 -4.24
CA ALA A 338 27.76 -19.96 -4.24
C ALA A 338 27.45 -18.47 -4.01
N GLN A 339 26.41 -17.93 -4.66
CA GLN A 339 26.02 -16.53 -4.50
C GLN A 339 25.34 -16.27 -3.16
N HIS A 340 24.51 -17.19 -2.69
CA HIS A 340 23.89 -17.09 -1.36
C HIS A 340 24.94 -17.19 -0.23
N LYS A 341 26.00 -17.99 -0.43
CA LYS A 341 27.13 -18.05 0.48
C LYS A 341 27.85 -16.70 0.56
N ASP A 342 28.15 -16.08 -0.57
CA ASP A 342 28.75 -14.73 -0.60
C ASP A 342 27.84 -13.67 0.05
N PHE A 343 26.53 -13.76 -0.17
CA PHE A 343 25.55 -12.93 0.53
C PHE A 343 25.67 -13.07 2.06
N ARG A 344 25.70 -14.30 2.59
CA ARG A 344 25.77 -14.55 4.05
C ARG A 344 27.12 -14.26 4.67
N GLU A 345 28.21 -14.63 4.01
CA GLU A 345 29.54 -14.57 4.58
C GLU A 345 30.23 -13.21 4.34
N ARG A 346 29.73 -12.39 3.41
CA ARG A 346 30.33 -11.10 3.05
C ARG A 346 29.32 -9.95 3.06
N ALA A 347 28.29 -10.00 2.20
CA ALA A 347 27.41 -8.84 2.00
C ALA A 347 26.63 -8.43 3.26
N LEU A 348 26.11 -9.41 4.01
CA LEU A 348 25.42 -9.18 5.29
C LEU A 348 26.36 -8.62 6.38
N PRO A 349 27.51 -9.25 6.68
CA PRO A 349 28.48 -8.69 7.62
C PRO A 349 28.92 -7.27 7.28
N GLU A 350 29.20 -6.96 6.00
CA GLU A 350 29.59 -5.61 5.58
C GLU A 350 28.52 -4.56 5.94
N LEU A 351 27.24 -4.85 5.66
CA LEU A 351 26.14 -3.95 6.03
C LEU A 351 26.05 -3.74 7.55
N PHE A 352 26.17 -4.82 8.33
CA PHE A 352 26.09 -4.75 9.79
C PHE A 352 27.28 -4.02 10.40
N GLU A 353 28.49 -4.26 9.91
CA GLU A 353 29.70 -3.57 10.35
C GLU A 353 29.63 -2.07 10.05
N THR A 354 29.20 -1.67 8.86
CA THR A 354 28.98 -0.26 8.52
C THR A 354 27.90 0.36 9.41
N THR A 355 26.79 -0.34 9.63
CA THR A 355 25.70 0.14 10.49
C THR A 355 26.17 0.37 11.92
N GLU A 356 26.92 -0.59 12.48
CA GLU A 356 27.43 -0.49 13.85
C GLU A 356 28.51 0.58 14.00
N LYS A 357 29.39 0.74 13.01
CA LYS A 357 30.36 1.86 12.95
C LYS A 357 29.66 3.20 13.12
N TRP A 358 28.59 3.44 12.35
CA TRP A 358 27.88 4.72 12.36
C TRP A 358 26.96 4.88 13.56
N ARG A 359 26.43 3.80 14.13
CA ARG A 359 25.65 3.81 15.38
C ARG A 359 26.46 4.34 16.58
N GLN A 360 27.78 4.19 16.56
CA GLN A 360 28.66 4.70 17.62
C GLN A 360 28.88 6.22 17.59
N VAL A 361 28.46 6.90 16.51
CA VAL A 361 28.59 8.35 16.39
C VAL A 361 27.57 9.04 17.30
N ASP A 362 28.06 9.89 18.20
CA ASP A 362 27.19 10.82 18.93
C ASP A 362 26.73 11.94 17.98
N VAL A 363 25.53 11.75 17.43
CA VAL A 363 24.93 12.65 16.44
C VAL A 363 24.90 14.11 16.89
N ARG A 364 24.72 14.36 18.20
CA ARG A 364 24.62 15.73 18.73
C ARG A 364 25.95 16.48 18.65
N SER A 365 27.08 15.78 18.78
CA SER A 365 28.42 16.39 18.78
C SER A 365 29.16 16.27 17.44
N ALA A 366 28.72 15.38 16.55
CA ALA A 366 29.27 15.21 15.20
C ALA A 366 29.12 16.49 14.35
N SER A 367 30.05 16.72 13.41
CA SER A 367 29.93 17.84 12.46
C SER A 367 28.88 17.55 11.39
N ASP A 368 28.42 18.59 10.68
CA ASP A 368 27.41 18.43 9.62
C ASP A 368 27.93 17.49 8.51
N GLU A 369 29.23 17.56 8.21
CA GLU A 369 29.90 16.70 7.23
C GLU A 369 29.90 15.22 7.65
N ILE A 370 30.16 14.95 8.93
CA ILE A 370 30.13 13.58 9.46
C ILE A 370 28.71 13.01 9.43
N LEU A 371 27.69 13.84 9.70
CA LEU A 371 26.30 13.40 9.60
C LEU A 371 25.92 13.04 8.16
N LEU A 372 26.25 13.90 7.19
CA LEU A 372 25.96 13.65 5.78
C LEU A 372 26.76 12.46 5.22
N GLU A 373 28.04 12.35 5.57
CA GLU A 373 28.89 11.20 5.21
C GLU A 373 28.29 9.89 5.74
N GLY A 374 27.81 9.90 6.99
CA GLY A 374 27.14 8.75 7.59
C GLY A 374 25.87 8.35 6.83
N MET A 375 25.03 9.32 6.47
CA MET A 375 23.83 9.08 5.67
C MET A 375 24.16 8.47 4.30
N GLN A 376 25.20 8.97 3.63
CA GLN A 376 25.68 8.47 2.34
C GLN A 376 26.25 7.05 2.45
N GLU A 377 27.12 6.78 3.43
CA GLU A 377 27.76 5.47 3.60
C GLU A 377 26.75 4.40 4.02
N LEU A 378 25.79 4.73 4.90
CA LEU A 378 24.71 3.84 5.31
C LEU A 378 23.79 3.47 4.13
N SER A 379 23.34 4.46 3.36
CA SER A 379 22.52 4.24 2.16
C SER A 379 23.28 3.41 1.11
N GLY A 380 24.57 3.71 0.93
CA GLY A 380 25.47 3.00 0.02
C GLY A 380 25.72 1.56 0.46
N ALA A 381 25.84 1.29 1.76
CA ALA A 381 26.00 -0.07 2.29
C ALA A 381 24.74 -0.91 2.07
N GLU A 382 23.56 -0.33 2.28
CA GLU A 382 22.29 -1.02 2.05
C GLU A 382 22.03 -1.30 0.56
N GLY A 383 22.32 -0.34 -0.32
CA GLY A 383 22.28 -0.56 -1.76
C GLY A 383 23.33 -1.57 -2.24
N HIS A 384 24.51 -1.58 -1.61
CA HIS A 384 25.54 -2.57 -1.91
C HIS A 384 25.15 -3.97 -1.47
N TYR A 385 24.52 -4.11 -0.31
CA TYR A 385 23.93 -5.35 0.16
C TYR A 385 22.98 -5.96 -0.89
N TRP A 386 22.08 -5.13 -1.45
CA TRP A 386 21.16 -5.59 -2.48
C TRP A 386 21.88 -6.01 -3.77
N THR A 387 22.82 -5.19 -4.24
CA THR A 387 23.57 -5.47 -5.48
C THR A 387 24.61 -6.59 -5.33
N SER A 388 25.01 -6.92 -4.10
CA SER A 388 25.91 -8.02 -3.73
C SER A 388 25.14 -9.26 -3.31
N ASN A 389 24.39 -9.82 -4.25
CA ASN A 389 23.66 -11.09 -4.09
C ASN A 389 22.46 -11.09 -3.13
N GLY A 390 22.10 -9.97 -2.51
CA GLY A 390 20.78 -9.82 -1.85
C GLY A 390 19.64 -9.95 -2.87
N GLY A 391 19.70 -9.16 -3.94
CA GLY A 391 18.75 -9.26 -5.06
C GLY A 391 18.81 -10.60 -5.80
N HIS A 392 19.97 -11.24 -5.88
CA HIS A 392 20.08 -12.61 -6.45
C HIS A 392 19.38 -13.63 -5.55
N THR A 393 19.65 -13.60 -4.24
CA THR A 393 19.00 -14.48 -3.25
C THR A 393 17.49 -14.35 -3.32
N PHE A 394 16.99 -13.10 -3.37
CA PHE A 394 15.57 -12.81 -3.60
C PHE A 394 15.07 -13.38 -4.93
N GLY A 395 15.81 -13.16 -6.03
CA GLY A 395 15.46 -13.63 -7.37
C GLY A 395 15.43 -15.15 -7.53
N VAL A 396 16.32 -15.89 -6.86
CA VAL A 396 16.35 -17.36 -6.87
C VAL A 396 15.09 -17.91 -6.23
N ALA A 397 14.73 -17.44 -5.04
CA ALA A 397 13.50 -17.86 -4.38
C ALA A 397 12.27 -17.58 -5.27
N LYS A 398 12.24 -16.40 -5.91
CA LYS A 398 11.18 -16.04 -6.88
C LYS A 398 11.13 -17.04 -8.05
N SER A 399 12.29 -17.36 -8.61
CA SER A 399 12.35 -18.24 -9.78
C SER A 399 12.00 -19.69 -9.48
N THR A 400 12.43 -20.21 -8.34
CA THR A 400 12.20 -21.62 -7.97
C THR A 400 10.75 -21.92 -7.62
N ASP A 401 10.05 -20.97 -6.98
CA ASP A 401 8.60 -21.06 -6.77
C ASP A 401 7.85 -20.96 -8.11
N ASP A 402 8.21 -20.02 -8.99
CA ASP A 402 7.59 -19.91 -10.32
C ASP A 402 7.77 -21.20 -11.16
N GLN A 403 8.92 -21.88 -11.05
CA GLN A 403 9.11 -23.19 -11.68
C GLN A 403 8.13 -24.25 -11.13
N LEU A 404 7.90 -24.29 -9.82
CA LEU A 404 6.92 -25.20 -9.22
C LEU A 404 5.50 -24.87 -9.67
N GLN A 405 5.11 -23.59 -9.64
CA GLN A 405 3.80 -23.15 -10.10
C GLN A 405 3.57 -23.44 -11.58
N CYS A 406 4.58 -23.16 -12.41
CA CYS A 406 4.57 -23.43 -13.85
C CYS A 406 4.35 -24.92 -14.12
N PHE A 407 5.11 -25.79 -13.43
CA PHE A 407 4.94 -27.23 -13.56
C PHE A 407 3.53 -27.70 -13.18
N LEU A 408 2.99 -27.21 -12.07
CA LEU A 408 1.63 -27.55 -11.61
C LEU A 408 0.57 -27.10 -12.63
N ARG A 409 0.68 -25.87 -13.13
CA ARG A 409 -0.26 -25.31 -14.11
C ARG A 409 -0.25 -26.07 -15.43
N GLU A 410 0.92 -26.45 -15.93
CA GLU A 410 1.04 -27.10 -17.23
C GLU A 410 0.78 -28.61 -17.18
N THR A 411 1.08 -29.27 -16.05
CA THR A 411 0.87 -30.71 -15.90
C THR A 411 -0.53 -31.05 -15.38
N LEU A 412 -1.12 -30.18 -14.56
CA LEU A 412 -2.42 -30.38 -13.90
C LEU A 412 -3.35 -29.16 -14.04
N PRO A 413 -3.64 -28.69 -15.27
CA PRO A 413 -4.38 -27.45 -15.51
C PRO A 413 -5.80 -27.44 -14.91
N ASP A 414 -6.47 -28.59 -14.87
CA ASP A 414 -7.85 -28.72 -14.40
C ASP A 414 -7.98 -28.75 -12.86
N HIS A 415 -6.86 -28.86 -12.14
CA HIS A 415 -6.85 -29.08 -10.69
C HIS A 415 -6.57 -27.81 -9.88
N ARG A 416 -6.17 -26.71 -10.53
CA ARG A 416 -5.90 -25.40 -9.89
C ARG A 416 -4.95 -25.46 -8.69
N PHE A 417 -3.95 -26.35 -8.71
CA PHE A 417 -2.93 -26.38 -7.67
C PHE A 417 -2.10 -25.08 -7.66
N THR A 418 -1.77 -24.61 -6.46
CA THR A 418 -0.86 -23.49 -6.26
C THR A 418 0.40 -23.95 -5.52
N SER A 419 1.56 -23.39 -5.87
CA SER A 419 2.84 -23.67 -5.20
C SER A 419 2.77 -23.37 -3.70
N GLY A 420 1.99 -22.35 -3.31
CA GLY A 420 1.74 -21.96 -1.93
C GLY A 420 1.17 -23.07 -1.05
N GLN A 421 0.37 -24.01 -1.61
CA GLN A 421 -0.14 -25.18 -0.88
C GLN A 421 0.98 -26.11 -0.40
N PHE A 422 2.15 -26.07 -1.04
CA PHE A 422 3.26 -26.97 -0.75
C PHE A 422 4.41 -26.26 0.00
N LEU A 423 4.56 -24.95 -0.20
CA LEU A 423 5.63 -24.13 0.38
C LEU A 423 5.26 -23.50 1.73
N SER A 424 4.02 -23.64 2.19
CA SER A 424 3.58 -23.18 3.52
C SER A 424 4.24 -23.97 4.67
N GLY A 425 4.27 -23.34 5.85
CA GLY A 425 4.65 -23.98 7.12
C GLY A 425 6.13 -23.90 7.51
N PHE A 426 6.89 -22.94 6.96
CA PHE A 426 8.22 -22.58 7.49
C PHE A 426 8.10 -21.35 8.39
N LYS A 427 8.95 -21.26 9.43
CA LYS A 427 8.88 -20.15 10.39
C LYS A 427 9.79 -19.00 9.97
N SER A 428 9.21 -17.99 9.33
CA SER A 428 9.92 -16.78 8.90
C SER A 428 10.22 -15.83 10.08
N LYS A 429 11.11 -14.84 9.88
CA LYS A 429 11.33 -13.77 10.88
C LYS A 429 10.08 -12.95 11.14
N ILE A 430 9.21 -12.84 10.15
CA ILE A 430 7.95 -12.12 10.23
C ILE A 430 6.93 -12.91 11.07
N MET A 431 6.83 -14.23 10.89
CA MET A 431 6.02 -15.08 11.77
C MET A 431 6.53 -15.02 13.22
N GLN A 432 7.85 -15.02 13.42
CA GLN A 432 8.42 -14.86 14.75
C GLN A 432 8.06 -13.51 15.39
N ALA A 433 8.03 -12.42 14.62
CA ALA A 433 7.58 -11.13 15.12
C ALA A 433 6.12 -11.20 15.61
N ASN A 434 5.23 -11.85 14.87
CA ASN A 434 3.84 -12.04 15.29
C ASN A 434 3.73 -12.85 16.59
N ASP A 435 4.53 -13.91 16.75
CA ASP A 435 4.59 -14.70 17.99
C ASP A 435 5.09 -13.87 19.19
N ASP A 436 6.14 -13.08 18.97
CA ASP A 436 6.72 -12.22 20.00
C ASP A 436 5.71 -11.13 20.43
N LEU A 437 4.96 -10.57 19.47
CA LEU A 437 3.87 -9.63 19.75
C LEU A 437 2.70 -10.29 20.50
N PHE A 438 2.36 -11.53 20.14
CA PHE A 438 1.35 -12.31 20.84
C PHE A 438 1.77 -12.67 22.27
N ALA A 439 3.06 -12.93 22.50
CA ALA A 439 3.60 -13.11 23.84
C ALA A 439 3.41 -11.85 24.70
N ILE A 440 3.58 -10.65 24.12
CA ILE A 440 3.27 -9.38 24.79
C ILE A 440 1.77 -9.27 25.10
N CYS A 441 0.88 -9.68 24.19
CA CYS A 441 -0.57 -9.71 24.43
C CYS A 441 -0.92 -10.56 25.66
N LYS A 442 -0.28 -11.73 25.84
CA LYS A 442 -0.48 -12.58 27.03
C LYS A 442 -0.10 -11.88 28.33
N MET A 443 0.93 -11.06 28.32
CA MET A 443 1.34 -10.27 29.49
C MET A 443 0.28 -9.20 29.83
N ILE A 444 -0.34 -8.60 28.81
CA ILE A 444 -1.40 -7.62 28.98
C ILE A 444 -2.68 -8.27 29.52
N TRP A 445 -3.11 -9.41 28.97
CA TRP A 445 -4.26 -10.15 29.49
C TRP A 445 -4.09 -10.62 30.94
N ALA A 446 -2.85 -10.86 31.38
CA ALA A 446 -2.56 -11.25 32.75
C ALA A 446 -2.70 -10.10 33.78
N ASN A 447 -2.87 -8.85 33.33
CA ASN A 447 -3.02 -7.68 34.20
C ASN A 447 -4.19 -6.79 33.73
N GLU A 448 -5.27 -6.79 34.51
CA GLU A 448 -6.51 -6.05 34.22
C GLU A 448 -6.28 -4.54 34.02
N SER A 449 -5.41 -3.90 34.83
CA SER A 449 -5.09 -2.47 34.71
C SER A 449 -4.35 -2.14 33.41
N LEU A 450 -3.43 -3.02 32.99
CA LEU A 450 -2.73 -2.88 31.71
C LEU A 450 -3.68 -3.09 30.53
N TYR A 451 -4.55 -4.10 30.62
CA TYR A 451 -5.56 -4.37 29.60
C TYR A 451 -6.46 -3.16 29.39
N GLU A 452 -7.02 -2.59 30.46
CA GLU A 452 -7.84 -1.37 30.38
C GLU A 452 -7.09 -0.24 29.71
N THR A 453 -5.86 0.05 30.17
CA THR A 453 -5.01 1.11 29.62
C THR A 453 -4.81 0.95 28.12
N VAL A 454 -4.47 -0.26 27.65
CA VAL A 454 -4.22 -0.54 26.24
C VAL A 454 -5.48 -0.38 25.40
N VAL A 455 -6.62 -0.90 25.87
CA VAL A 455 -7.87 -0.87 25.13
C VAL A 455 -8.40 0.56 24.96
N VAL A 456 -8.34 1.40 26.01
CA VAL A 456 -8.92 2.75 25.96
C VAL A 456 -7.97 3.80 25.35
N THR A 457 -6.66 3.61 25.44
CA THR A 457 -5.69 4.63 25.01
C THR A 457 -5.51 4.62 23.50
N PRO A 458 -5.66 5.77 22.79
CA PRO A 458 -5.36 5.85 21.36
C PRO A 458 -3.92 5.42 21.04
N ALA A 459 -3.70 4.72 19.92
CA ALA A 459 -2.41 4.11 19.57
C ALA A 459 -1.23 5.10 19.63
N LYS A 460 -1.42 6.31 19.08
CA LYS A 460 -0.40 7.40 19.11
C LYS A 460 0.05 7.82 20.51
N ARG A 461 -0.77 7.60 21.54
CA ARG A 461 -0.46 7.95 22.93
C ARG A 461 -0.05 6.74 23.76
N LEU A 462 -0.18 5.53 23.22
CA LEU A 462 -0.06 4.31 24.01
C LEU A 462 1.33 4.13 24.61
N MET A 463 2.42 4.35 23.86
CA MET A 463 3.78 4.18 24.41
C MET A 463 4.00 5.06 25.66
N ALA A 464 3.60 6.34 25.59
CA ALA A 464 3.78 7.27 26.70
C ALA A 464 2.96 6.88 27.94
N GLU A 465 1.71 6.43 27.75
CA GLU A 465 0.87 5.96 28.85
C GLU A 465 1.42 4.65 29.46
N LEU A 466 1.92 3.73 28.62
CA LEU A 466 2.56 2.49 29.10
C LEU A 466 3.83 2.80 29.89
N GLN A 467 4.67 3.74 29.44
CA GLN A 467 5.86 4.18 30.19
C GLN A 467 5.53 4.79 31.55
N ALA A 468 4.38 5.44 31.69
CA ALA A 468 3.93 6.01 32.95
C ALA A 468 3.21 5.00 33.87
N HIS A 469 2.76 3.86 33.34
CA HIS A 469 1.98 2.87 34.08
C HIS A 469 2.87 2.07 35.06
N PRO A 470 2.49 1.91 36.33
CA PRO A 470 3.35 1.27 37.34
C PRO A 470 3.67 -0.21 37.07
N ASP A 471 2.74 -0.95 36.47
CA ASP A 471 2.89 -2.39 36.23
C ASP A 471 3.46 -2.76 34.86
N SER A 472 3.83 -1.79 34.02
CA SER A 472 4.23 -2.04 32.63
C SER A 472 5.67 -2.54 32.46
N GLY A 473 6.50 -2.50 33.50
CA GLY A 473 7.95 -2.77 33.42
C GLY A 473 8.34 -4.02 32.60
N PRO A 474 7.85 -5.23 32.96
CA PRO A 474 8.16 -6.44 32.19
C PRO A 474 7.69 -6.38 30.73
N MET A 475 6.55 -5.73 30.48
CA MET A 475 6.00 -5.59 29.13
C MET A 475 6.79 -4.57 28.30
N LEU A 476 7.28 -3.48 28.91
CA LEU A 476 8.18 -2.53 28.25
C LEU A 476 9.51 -3.19 27.88
N GLU A 477 10.08 -4.04 28.74
CA GLU A 477 11.29 -4.82 28.40
C GLU A 477 11.05 -5.74 27.19
N ALA A 478 9.88 -6.37 27.12
CA ALA A 478 9.50 -7.20 25.97
C ALA A 478 9.30 -6.37 24.69
N PHE A 479 8.69 -5.18 24.80
CA PHE A 479 8.59 -4.24 23.67
C PHE A 479 9.95 -3.74 23.20
N ASP A 480 10.85 -3.41 24.11
CA ASP A 480 12.21 -2.98 23.76
C ASP A 480 12.96 -4.09 23.02
N ALA A 481 12.84 -5.35 23.46
CA ALA A 481 13.42 -6.49 22.77
C ALA A 481 12.80 -6.72 21.37
N TYR A 482 11.47 -6.54 21.26
CA TYR A 482 10.76 -6.59 19.99
C TYR A 482 11.26 -5.49 19.03
N LEU A 483 11.26 -4.23 19.46
CA LEU A 483 11.67 -3.09 18.63
C LEU A 483 13.17 -3.12 18.32
N HIS A 484 14.00 -3.67 19.18
CA HIS A 484 15.42 -3.89 18.86
C HIS A 484 15.61 -4.88 17.71
N THR A 485 14.74 -5.90 17.62
CA THR A 485 14.86 -6.97 16.61
C THR A 485 14.14 -6.62 15.31
N TYR A 486 12.95 -6.03 15.39
CA TYR A 486 12.04 -5.81 14.26
C TYR A 486 11.82 -4.32 13.95
N GLY A 487 12.22 -3.42 14.86
CA GLY A 487 11.85 -2.01 14.82
C GLY A 487 12.50 -1.20 13.70
N HIS A 488 13.52 -1.73 13.02
CA HIS A 488 14.13 -1.11 11.85
C HIS A 488 13.24 -1.14 10.60
N GLN A 489 12.21 -1.98 10.58
CA GLN A 489 11.28 -2.06 9.46
C GLN A 489 10.49 -0.76 9.35
N GLY A 490 10.52 -0.14 8.16
CA GLY A 490 9.64 0.95 7.77
C GLY A 490 8.33 0.43 7.17
N TYR A 491 7.33 1.30 7.09
CA TYR A 491 6.04 0.94 6.51
C TYR A 491 5.98 1.10 4.97
N SER A 492 6.84 1.95 4.43
CA SER A 492 7.16 2.10 3.00
C SER A 492 8.68 2.06 2.84
N LEU A 493 9.19 1.63 1.68
CA LEU A 493 10.63 1.54 1.46
C LEU A 493 11.23 2.90 1.04
N ASP A 494 11.18 3.87 1.95
CA ASP A 494 11.81 5.19 1.84
C ASP A 494 12.19 5.64 3.25
N PHE A 495 13.47 5.96 3.49
CA PHE A 495 13.92 6.36 4.82
C PHE A 495 13.35 7.71 5.28
N CYS A 496 12.54 8.41 4.47
CA CYS A 496 11.81 9.60 4.93
C CYS A 496 10.68 9.24 5.91
N GLU A 497 10.12 8.03 5.78
CA GLU A 497 9.09 7.52 6.69
C GLU A 497 9.73 7.02 8.00
N PRO A 498 9.07 7.22 9.15
CA PRO A 498 9.57 6.73 10.43
C PRO A 498 9.62 5.19 10.47
N THR A 499 10.64 4.67 11.13
CA THR A 499 10.73 3.24 11.46
C THR A 499 9.77 2.90 12.62
N GLN A 500 9.45 1.61 12.80
CA GLN A 500 8.66 1.15 13.95
C GLN A 500 9.29 1.51 15.30
N GLN A 501 10.62 1.61 15.37
CA GLN A 501 11.34 2.02 16.57
C GLN A 501 11.10 3.49 16.93
N GLU A 502 10.91 4.36 15.93
CA GLU A 502 10.59 5.77 16.13
C GLU A 502 9.10 6.00 16.36
N ASP A 503 8.25 5.33 15.57
CA ASP A 503 6.79 5.40 15.68
C ASP A 503 6.15 4.00 15.68
N PRO A 504 5.88 3.43 16.88
CA PRO A 504 5.20 2.15 17.03
C PRO A 504 3.67 2.27 16.93
N SER A 505 3.10 3.39 16.48
CA SER A 505 1.64 3.60 16.48
C SER A 505 0.89 2.54 15.67
N ALA A 506 1.36 2.18 14.47
CA ALA A 506 0.72 1.14 13.68
C ALA A 506 0.91 -0.26 14.28
N LEU A 507 2.07 -0.55 14.91
CA LEU A 507 2.27 -1.75 15.73
C LEU A 507 1.24 -1.85 16.86
N PHE A 508 0.92 -0.74 17.52
CA PHE A 508 -0.07 -0.73 18.60
C PHE A 508 -1.49 -0.92 18.14
N VAL A 509 -1.85 -0.47 16.94
CA VAL A 509 -3.16 -0.80 16.36
C VAL A 509 -3.32 -2.31 16.27
N THR A 510 -2.32 -3.00 15.74
CA THR A 510 -2.28 -4.46 15.65
C THR A 510 -2.38 -5.11 17.01
N LEU A 511 -1.54 -4.70 17.96
CA LEU A 511 -1.57 -5.20 19.33
C LEU A 511 -2.99 -5.09 19.93
N LYS A 512 -3.63 -3.93 19.77
CA LYS A 512 -5.00 -3.70 20.28
C LYS A 512 -6.02 -4.61 19.61
N ASN A 513 -5.89 -4.87 18.31
CA ASN A 513 -6.76 -5.78 17.58
C ASN A 513 -6.57 -7.23 18.03
N MET A 514 -5.32 -7.67 18.27
CA MET A 514 -5.02 -8.99 18.84
C MET A 514 -5.60 -9.15 20.24
N ILE A 515 -5.45 -8.14 21.09
CA ILE A 515 -5.97 -8.14 22.47
C ILE A 515 -7.49 -8.28 22.52
N ARG A 516 -8.20 -7.69 21.54
CA ARG A 516 -9.67 -7.75 21.44
C ARG A 516 -10.20 -9.09 20.93
N ARG A 517 -9.36 -9.93 20.32
CA ARG A 517 -9.72 -11.26 19.82
C ARG A 517 -9.27 -12.35 20.79
N GLU A 518 -10.18 -12.76 21.68
CA GLU A 518 -9.91 -13.84 22.63
C GLU A 518 -9.68 -15.21 21.96
N ASP A 519 -10.11 -15.38 20.71
CA ASP A 519 -10.01 -16.62 19.92
C ASP A 519 -8.71 -16.75 19.09
N TYR A 520 -7.91 -15.68 19.02
CA TYR A 520 -6.71 -15.65 18.20
C TYR A 520 -5.56 -16.43 18.84
N ASP A 521 -5.03 -17.43 18.14
CA ASP A 521 -3.80 -18.14 18.48
C ASP A 521 -2.98 -18.39 17.20
N PRO A 522 -1.77 -17.81 17.06
CA PRO A 522 -0.88 -18.03 15.93
C PRO A 522 -0.64 -19.51 15.60
N GLN A 523 -0.67 -20.40 16.60
CA GLN A 523 -0.45 -21.83 16.41
C GLN A 523 -1.53 -22.49 15.53
N GLN A 524 -2.76 -21.98 15.54
CA GLN A 524 -3.85 -22.53 14.72
C GLN A 524 -3.58 -22.38 13.21
N HIS A 525 -2.93 -21.28 12.81
CA HIS A 525 -2.54 -21.05 11.41
C HIS A 525 -1.48 -22.05 10.95
N GLU A 526 -0.48 -22.36 11.80
CA GLU A 526 0.55 -23.36 11.50
C GLU A 526 -0.07 -24.76 11.31
N GLU A 527 -0.99 -25.15 12.19
CA GLU A 527 -1.69 -26.43 12.13
C GLU A 527 -2.56 -26.55 10.86
N GLU A 528 -3.26 -25.48 10.49
CA GLU A 528 -4.05 -25.46 9.26
C GLU A 528 -3.20 -25.51 7.99
N ALA A 529 -2.09 -24.76 7.94
CA ALA A 529 -1.14 -24.79 6.84
C ALA A 529 -0.56 -26.19 6.63
N ALA A 530 -0.18 -26.88 7.71
CA ALA A 530 0.32 -28.26 7.67
C ALA A 530 -0.75 -29.23 7.13
N ARG A 531 -2.00 -29.11 7.58
CA ARG A 531 -3.13 -29.92 7.13
C ARG A 531 -3.41 -29.72 5.63
N LYS A 532 -3.42 -28.47 5.14
CA LYS A 532 -3.62 -28.15 3.72
C LYS A 532 -2.51 -28.76 2.85
N LYS A 533 -1.25 -28.67 3.30
CA LYS A 533 -0.10 -29.28 2.62
C LYS A 533 -0.17 -30.79 2.56
N GLU A 534 -0.53 -31.46 3.66
CA GLU A 534 -0.69 -32.92 3.69
C GLU A 534 -1.77 -33.39 2.70
N LYS A 535 -2.91 -32.68 2.66
CA LYS A 535 -3.99 -32.95 1.71
C LYS A 535 -3.52 -32.81 0.26
N ALA A 536 -2.89 -31.68 -0.09
CA ALA A 536 -2.39 -31.43 -1.44
C ALA A 536 -1.33 -32.48 -1.87
N MET A 537 -0.43 -32.85 -0.97
CA MET A 537 0.57 -33.90 -1.23
C MET A 537 -0.06 -35.26 -1.49
N LYS A 538 -1.16 -35.60 -0.82
CA LYS A 538 -1.91 -36.84 -1.07
C LYS A 538 -2.55 -36.83 -2.45
N GLU A 539 -3.20 -35.74 -2.84
CA GLU A 539 -3.84 -35.60 -4.15
C GLU A 539 -2.80 -35.67 -5.29
N ILE A 540 -1.65 -35.00 -5.14
CA ILE A 540 -0.55 -35.10 -6.12
C ILE A 540 -0.05 -36.55 -6.27
N ARG A 541 0.06 -37.31 -5.18
CA ARG A 541 0.45 -38.73 -5.24
C ARG A 541 -0.57 -39.58 -5.97
N GLU A 542 -1.84 -39.20 -5.99
CA GLU A 542 -2.89 -39.90 -6.73
C GLU A 542 -2.85 -39.55 -8.22
N LEU A 543 -2.60 -38.29 -8.55
CA LEU A 543 -2.63 -37.74 -9.91
C LEU A 543 -1.34 -37.96 -10.71
N LEU A 544 -0.17 -37.73 -10.10
CA LEU A 544 1.12 -37.86 -10.77
C LEU A 544 1.76 -39.21 -10.46
N LYS A 545 2.34 -39.85 -11.49
CA LYS A 545 3.03 -41.14 -11.40
C LYS A 545 4.36 -41.10 -12.15
N GLY A 546 5.26 -42.03 -11.84
CA GLY A 546 6.53 -42.20 -12.55
C GLY A 546 7.36 -40.92 -12.59
N LEU A 547 7.85 -40.56 -13.78
CA LEU A 547 8.73 -39.41 -13.97
C LEU A 547 8.09 -38.08 -13.57
N GLN A 548 6.82 -37.85 -13.91
CA GLN A 548 6.12 -36.59 -13.59
C GLN A 548 6.03 -36.35 -12.08
N TYR A 549 5.83 -37.42 -11.30
CA TYR A 549 5.83 -37.34 -9.84
C TYR A 549 7.20 -36.92 -9.30
N TRP A 550 8.29 -37.47 -9.86
CA TRP A 550 9.64 -37.13 -9.45
C TRP A 550 10.09 -35.77 -9.94
N GLN A 551 9.61 -35.32 -11.10
CA GLN A 551 9.78 -33.96 -11.57
C GLN A 551 9.12 -32.97 -10.60
N PHE A 552 7.89 -33.23 -10.17
CA PHE A 552 7.23 -32.46 -9.11
C PHE A 552 8.05 -32.46 -7.80
N ARG A 553 8.46 -33.63 -7.32
CA ARG A 553 9.23 -33.76 -6.06
C ARG A 553 10.54 -32.99 -6.10
N TYR A 554 11.24 -33.00 -7.24
CA TYR A 554 12.44 -32.20 -7.44
C TYR A 554 12.15 -30.70 -7.38
N ARG A 555 11.09 -30.21 -8.05
CA ARG A 555 10.69 -28.79 -8.06
C ARG A 555 10.31 -28.33 -6.65
N LEU A 556 9.56 -29.17 -5.92
CA LEU A 556 9.19 -28.92 -4.54
C LEU A 556 10.42 -28.84 -3.63
N TRP A 557 11.36 -29.78 -3.76
CA TRP A 557 12.62 -29.75 -3.03
C TRP A 557 13.42 -28.47 -3.34
N PHE A 558 13.59 -28.17 -4.63
CA PHE A 558 14.36 -27.02 -5.10
C PHE A 558 13.76 -25.70 -4.60
N ALA A 559 12.44 -25.53 -4.71
CA ALA A 559 11.73 -24.37 -4.17
C ALA A 559 11.85 -24.29 -2.63
N THR A 560 11.63 -25.39 -1.91
CA THR A 560 11.73 -25.43 -0.43
C THR A 560 13.13 -25.03 0.07
N LYS A 561 14.18 -25.35 -0.69
CA LYS A 561 15.56 -25.00 -0.35
C LYS A 561 15.79 -23.49 -0.33
N TYR A 562 15.26 -22.75 -1.30
CA TYR A 562 15.52 -21.31 -1.45
C TYR A 562 14.43 -20.40 -0.90
N TYR A 563 13.20 -20.90 -0.73
CA TYR A 563 12.06 -20.12 -0.26
C TYR A 563 12.33 -19.33 1.03
N PRO A 564 12.93 -19.91 2.10
CA PRO A 564 13.21 -19.17 3.34
C PRO A 564 14.23 -18.03 3.18
N MET A 565 15.11 -18.12 2.18
CA MET A 565 16.18 -17.13 1.96
C MET A 565 15.63 -15.78 1.47
N ARG A 566 14.46 -15.78 0.83
CA ARG A 566 13.76 -14.55 0.44
C ARG A 566 13.43 -13.70 1.66
N GLU A 567 12.81 -14.32 2.67
CA GLU A 567 12.41 -13.62 3.90
C GLU A 567 13.62 -13.10 4.66
N GLU A 568 14.72 -13.87 4.70
CA GLU A 568 16.00 -13.39 5.24
C GLU A 568 16.51 -12.16 4.49
N SER A 569 16.41 -12.15 3.15
CA SER A 569 16.85 -11.01 2.37
C SER A 569 15.94 -9.77 2.53
N CYS A 570 14.62 -9.96 2.60
CA CYS A 570 13.68 -8.86 2.79
C CYS A 570 13.76 -8.27 4.20
N PHE A 571 13.93 -9.11 5.22
CA PHE A 571 14.00 -8.68 6.62
C PHE A 571 15.15 -7.71 6.91
N VAL A 572 16.20 -7.73 6.08
CA VAL A 572 17.39 -6.89 6.26
C VAL A 572 17.22 -5.49 5.63
N LEU A 573 16.21 -5.30 4.77
CA LEU A 573 15.88 -3.97 4.26
C LEU A 573 15.52 -3.03 5.41
N GLY A 574 15.99 -1.79 5.34
CA GLY A 574 15.85 -0.78 6.37
C GLY A 574 16.80 -0.92 7.57
N MET A 575 17.69 -1.92 7.59
CA MET A 575 18.54 -2.18 8.77
C MET A 575 19.47 -1.03 9.14
N ALA A 576 19.88 -0.23 8.17
CA ALA A 576 20.75 0.93 8.37
C ALA A 576 19.98 2.16 8.89
N TRP A 577 18.66 2.19 8.78
CA TRP A 577 17.86 3.40 9.02
C TRP A 577 17.80 3.86 10.46
N PRO A 578 17.78 2.97 11.47
CA PRO A 578 17.91 3.40 12.87
C PRO A 578 19.23 4.14 13.18
N ALA A 579 20.28 3.97 12.37
CA ALA A 579 21.51 4.76 12.47
C ALA A 579 21.46 6.02 11.59
N LEU A 580 20.86 5.94 10.40
CA LEU A 580 20.79 7.03 9.42
C LEU A 580 19.85 8.15 9.86
N ARG A 581 18.63 7.80 10.29
CA ARG A 581 17.56 8.77 10.55
C ARG A 581 17.88 9.73 11.71
N PRO A 582 18.51 9.31 12.82
CA PRO A 582 19.00 10.24 13.83
C PRO A 582 19.99 11.28 13.29
N MET A 583 20.82 10.91 12.31
CA MET A 583 21.75 11.85 11.66
C MET A 583 21.00 12.86 10.80
N ALA A 584 20.04 12.39 10.00
CA ALA A 584 19.19 13.24 9.18
C ALA A 584 18.35 14.21 10.05
N ALA A 585 17.76 13.72 11.13
CA ALA A 585 16.98 14.52 12.07
C ALA A 585 17.84 15.60 12.75
N GLU A 586 19.07 15.28 13.17
CA GLU A 586 19.98 16.27 13.76
C GLU A 586 20.44 17.31 12.73
N LEU A 587 20.78 16.90 11.50
CA LEU A 587 21.13 17.83 10.43
C LEU A 587 19.95 18.76 10.10
N GLY A 588 18.74 18.20 9.96
CA GLY A 588 17.51 18.96 9.76
C GLY A 588 17.25 19.95 10.90
N ARG A 589 17.39 19.52 12.17
CA ARG A 589 17.25 20.38 13.35
C ARG A 589 18.21 21.57 13.30
N ARG A 590 19.48 21.35 12.94
CA ARG A 590 20.49 22.42 12.78
C ARG A 590 20.14 23.42 11.67
N MET A 591 19.55 22.94 10.58
CA MET A 591 19.09 23.80 9.48
C MET A 591 17.84 24.61 9.86
N VAL A 592 16.97 24.07 10.73
CA VAL A 592 15.88 24.85 11.34
C VAL A 592 16.40 25.94 12.26
N GLU A 593 17.42 25.65 13.09
CA GLU A 593 18.01 26.64 14.01
C GLU A 593 18.55 27.88 13.31
N VAL A 594 19.15 27.72 12.12
CA VAL A 594 19.66 28.84 11.33
C VAL A 594 18.59 29.49 10.44
N GLY A 595 17.38 28.92 10.37
CA GLY A 595 16.26 29.43 9.59
C GLY A 595 16.27 29.04 8.11
N THR A 596 17.09 28.05 7.71
CA THR A 596 17.09 27.50 6.34
C THR A 596 15.89 26.58 6.11
N PHE A 597 15.54 25.75 7.10
CA PHE A 597 14.37 24.87 7.07
C PHE A 597 13.27 25.34 8.03
N LYS A 598 12.02 24.96 7.75
CA LYS A 598 10.89 25.19 8.66
C LYS A 598 10.70 24.03 9.63
N GLN A 599 11.03 22.83 9.19
CA GLN A 599 10.97 21.61 10.00
C GLN A 599 12.14 20.67 9.69
N PRO A 600 12.56 19.81 10.64
CA PRO A 600 13.70 18.92 10.44
C PRO A 600 13.56 18.01 9.21
N ASP A 601 12.34 17.53 8.95
CA ASP A 601 12.04 16.60 7.85
C ASP A 601 12.16 17.24 6.46
N ASP A 602 12.39 18.55 6.35
CA ASP A 602 12.74 19.19 5.07
C ASP A 602 14.04 18.58 4.49
N VAL A 603 14.90 17.99 5.33
CA VAL A 603 16.14 17.29 4.93
C VAL A 603 15.91 16.18 3.88
N TYR A 604 14.82 15.41 4.01
CA TYR A 604 14.54 14.29 3.10
C TYR A 604 14.12 14.74 1.70
N HIS A 605 13.67 16.00 1.58
CA HIS A 605 13.22 16.58 0.32
C HIS A 605 14.32 17.35 -0.43
N MET A 606 15.57 17.24 0.04
CA MET A 606 16.75 17.84 -0.58
C MET A 606 17.64 16.77 -1.21
N TYR A 607 18.42 17.15 -2.23
CA TYR A 607 19.57 16.39 -2.71
C TYR A 607 20.82 16.72 -1.88
N SER A 608 21.83 15.86 -1.89
CA SER A 608 23.04 16.02 -1.08
C SER A 608 23.78 17.31 -1.41
N ALA A 609 23.82 17.71 -2.69
CA ALA A 609 24.42 18.99 -3.10
C ALA A 609 23.69 20.21 -2.52
N GLU A 610 22.36 20.13 -2.35
CA GLU A 610 21.56 21.19 -1.73
C GLU A 610 21.76 21.21 -0.21
N LEU A 611 21.96 20.03 0.41
CA LEU A 611 22.35 19.93 1.82
C LEU A 611 23.76 20.49 2.07
N GLU A 612 24.73 20.20 1.20
CA GLU A 612 26.07 20.78 1.24
C GLU A 612 26.03 22.31 1.14
N GLU A 613 25.17 22.84 0.25
CA GLU A 613 24.93 24.28 0.17
C GLU A 613 24.35 24.82 1.48
N ALA A 614 23.31 24.18 2.04
CA ALA A 614 22.71 24.57 3.31
C ALA A 614 23.75 24.59 4.47
N MET A 615 24.60 23.56 4.52
CA MET A 615 25.71 23.43 5.47
C MET A 615 26.73 24.57 5.32
N ALA A 616 27.12 24.91 4.09
CA ALA A 616 28.05 26.01 3.83
C ALA A 616 27.47 27.37 4.30
N PHE A 617 26.18 27.62 4.06
CA PHE A 617 25.50 28.82 4.57
C PHE A 617 25.44 28.86 6.09
N ARG A 618 25.19 27.70 6.73
CA ARG A 618 25.18 27.58 8.19
C ARG A 618 26.53 27.90 8.82
N VAL A 619 27.65 27.46 8.22
CA VAL A 619 29.01 27.78 8.69
C VAL A 619 29.24 29.30 8.72
N ASP A 620 28.66 30.01 7.75
CA ASP A 620 28.66 31.47 7.66
C ASP A 620 27.65 32.16 8.61
N GLY A 621 26.84 31.40 9.36
CA GLY A 621 25.76 31.91 10.22
C GLY A 621 24.58 32.51 9.43
N LYS A 622 24.36 32.05 8.20
CA LYS A 622 23.31 32.54 7.29
C LYS A 622 22.25 31.47 7.03
N ALA A 623 21.03 31.93 6.78
CA ALA A 623 19.92 31.12 6.32
C ALA A 623 19.85 31.08 4.79
N LYS A 624 19.21 30.03 4.25
CA LYS A 624 18.77 29.95 2.84
C LYS A 624 17.30 29.50 2.75
N PRO A 625 16.33 30.37 3.09
CA PRO A 625 14.91 29.99 3.20
C PRO A 625 14.30 29.42 1.91
N GLU A 626 14.90 29.72 0.76
CA GLU A 626 14.49 29.19 -0.55
C GLU A 626 14.53 27.65 -0.58
N LEU A 627 15.42 27.02 0.19
CA LEU A 627 15.47 25.56 0.30
C LEU A 627 14.26 25.00 1.06
N SER A 628 13.71 25.72 2.03
CA SER A 628 12.47 25.29 2.71
C SER A 628 11.26 25.39 1.79
N GLU A 629 11.19 26.43 0.95
CA GLU A 629 10.14 26.56 -0.07
C GLU A 629 10.21 25.40 -1.07
N LEU A 630 11.42 25.06 -1.52
CA LEU A 630 11.66 23.92 -2.40
C LEU A 630 11.34 22.57 -1.73
N ALA A 631 11.67 22.40 -0.46
CA ALA A 631 11.33 21.19 0.30
C ALA A 631 9.82 20.99 0.39
N GLN A 632 9.07 22.07 0.65
CA GLN A 632 7.62 22.05 0.72
C GLN A 632 7.00 21.72 -0.65
N GLU A 633 7.47 22.35 -1.74
CA GLU A 633 7.01 22.04 -3.10
C GLU A 633 7.19 20.56 -3.44
N ARG A 634 8.36 19.99 -3.12
CA ARG A 634 8.68 18.58 -3.37
C ARG A 634 7.87 17.62 -2.50
N ARG A 635 7.55 18.01 -1.26
CA ARG A 635 6.64 17.26 -0.38
C ARG A 635 5.23 17.23 -0.96
N GLU A 636 4.70 18.37 -1.37
CA GLU A 636 3.37 18.45 -1.99
C GLU A 636 3.32 17.69 -3.34
N LEU A 637 4.39 17.76 -4.14
CA LEU A 637 4.52 16.98 -5.37
C LEU A 637 4.54 15.48 -5.09
N ARG A 638 5.24 15.04 -4.03
CA ARG A 638 5.24 13.64 -3.59
C ARG A 638 3.83 13.17 -3.23
N GLU A 639 3.08 13.93 -2.43
CA GLU A 639 1.71 13.56 -2.06
C GLU A 639 0.78 13.50 -3.28
N ARG A 640 0.92 14.43 -4.24
CA ARG A 640 0.20 14.34 -5.52
C ARG A 640 0.56 13.09 -6.32
N ARG A 641 1.85 12.71 -6.34
CA ARG A 641 2.32 11.52 -7.07
C ARG A 641 1.82 10.20 -6.44
N LYS A 642 1.46 10.17 -5.16
CA LYS A 642 0.83 8.99 -4.53
C LYS A 642 -0.55 8.67 -5.14
N LEU A 643 -1.19 9.64 -5.80
CA LEU A 643 -2.47 9.45 -6.50
C LEU A 643 -2.29 8.89 -7.92
N LEU A 644 -1.06 8.79 -8.41
CA LEU A 644 -0.78 8.25 -9.74
C LEU A 644 -0.93 6.73 -9.75
N HIS A 645 -1.32 6.19 -10.91
CA HIS A 645 -1.39 4.76 -11.18
C HIS A 645 -0.24 4.39 -12.13
N PRO A 646 0.97 4.15 -11.60
CA PRO A 646 2.13 3.87 -12.43
C PRO A 646 2.00 2.54 -13.18
N PRO A 647 2.29 2.52 -14.49
CA PRO A 647 2.23 1.28 -15.27
C PRO A 647 3.31 0.29 -14.82
N GLY A 648 3.05 -1.01 -14.99
CA GLY A 648 4.03 -2.05 -14.73
C GLY A 648 5.29 -1.95 -15.61
N THR A 649 5.16 -1.33 -16.79
CA THR A 649 6.25 -1.04 -17.73
C THR A 649 6.18 0.39 -18.25
N CYS A 650 7.32 0.98 -18.58
CA CYS A 650 7.39 2.33 -19.15
C CYS A 650 8.30 2.32 -20.41
N PRO A 651 7.76 2.63 -21.61
CA PRO A 651 6.35 2.98 -21.85
C PRO A 651 5.43 1.74 -21.69
N PRO A 652 4.10 1.92 -21.53
CA PRO A 652 3.17 0.80 -21.30
C PRO A 652 3.23 -0.31 -22.35
N GLU A 653 3.51 0.02 -23.62
CA GLU A 653 3.60 -0.91 -24.75
C GLU A 653 4.79 -1.89 -24.63
N ALA A 654 5.76 -1.61 -23.76
CA ALA A 654 6.85 -2.55 -23.50
C ALA A 654 6.37 -3.89 -22.90
N SER A 655 5.16 -3.91 -22.31
CA SER A 655 4.43 -5.12 -21.90
C SER A 655 4.25 -6.14 -23.03
N GLU A 656 4.10 -5.69 -24.28
CA GLU A 656 3.87 -6.56 -25.44
C GLU A 656 5.10 -7.41 -25.81
N SER A 657 6.29 -7.04 -25.31
CA SER A 657 7.51 -7.82 -25.52
C SER A 657 7.44 -9.15 -24.77
N PRO A 658 7.61 -10.32 -25.44
CA PRO A 658 7.58 -11.62 -24.78
C PRO A 658 8.62 -11.77 -23.66
N GLY A 659 9.71 -11.00 -23.69
CA GLY A 659 10.74 -10.97 -22.64
C GLY A 659 10.33 -10.19 -21.37
N ILE A 660 9.24 -9.43 -21.46
CA ILE A 660 8.71 -8.54 -20.43
C ILE A 660 7.32 -9.02 -19.97
N ALA A 661 6.42 -9.39 -20.89
CA ALA A 661 5.04 -9.82 -20.63
C ALA A 661 4.93 -10.89 -19.51
N PHE A 662 5.78 -11.92 -19.56
CA PHE A 662 5.72 -13.05 -18.61
C PHE A 662 6.10 -12.72 -17.17
N LYS A 663 6.52 -11.48 -16.90
CA LYS A 663 7.05 -11.03 -15.59
C LYS A 663 6.28 -9.81 -15.05
N GLU A 664 5.07 -9.56 -15.53
CA GLU A 664 4.21 -8.49 -15.03
C GLU A 664 3.67 -8.78 -13.62
N THR A 665 3.35 -7.71 -12.89
CA THR A 665 2.91 -7.74 -11.48
C THR A 665 1.54 -7.08 -11.29
N GLN A 666 0.87 -6.73 -12.39
CA GLN A 666 -0.42 -6.06 -12.41
C GLN A 666 -1.22 -6.54 -13.63
N PHE A 667 -2.52 -6.72 -13.45
CA PHE A 667 -3.48 -6.96 -14.52
C PHE A 667 -4.21 -5.67 -14.86
N LYS A 668 -4.47 -5.46 -16.16
CA LYS A 668 -5.37 -4.41 -16.62
C LYS A 668 -6.80 -4.95 -16.60
N ASN A 669 -7.60 -4.46 -15.66
CA ASN A 669 -9.02 -4.80 -15.55
C ASN A 669 -9.91 -3.82 -16.31
N ASP A 670 -11.10 -4.28 -16.71
CA ASP A 670 -12.16 -3.42 -17.27
C ASP A 670 -12.88 -2.70 -16.11
N ASP A 671 -12.92 -1.37 -16.18
CA ASP A 671 -13.51 -0.51 -15.15
C ASP A 671 -15.02 -0.75 -14.96
N THR A 672 -15.69 -1.32 -15.96
CA THR A 672 -17.14 -1.57 -15.96
C THR A 672 -17.56 -2.97 -15.51
N SER A 673 -16.60 -3.88 -15.27
CA SER A 673 -16.86 -5.28 -14.95
C SER A 673 -17.02 -5.52 -13.46
N ASP A 674 -18.09 -6.15 -12.98
CA ASP A 674 -18.27 -6.52 -11.55
C ASP A 674 -17.27 -7.58 -11.04
N SER A 675 -16.36 -8.01 -11.90
CA SER A 675 -15.25 -8.91 -11.57
C SER A 675 -13.91 -8.25 -11.88
N LEU A 676 -12.97 -8.43 -10.96
CA LEU A 676 -11.55 -8.13 -11.11
C LEU A 676 -10.76 -9.42 -11.26
N MET A 677 -9.79 -9.41 -12.16
CA MET A 677 -8.78 -10.45 -12.34
C MET A 677 -7.49 -10.02 -11.65
N GLY A 678 -6.82 -10.97 -11.02
CA GLY A 678 -5.50 -10.79 -10.47
C GLY A 678 -4.68 -12.08 -10.52
N VAL A 679 -3.52 -12.06 -9.88
CA VAL A 679 -2.69 -13.24 -9.70
C VAL A 679 -3.32 -14.09 -8.58
N PRO A 680 -3.66 -15.38 -8.82
CA PRO A 680 -4.01 -16.30 -7.75
C PRO A 680 -2.78 -16.61 -6.90
N VAL A 681 -2.89 -16.46 -5.59
CA VAL A 681 -1.73 -16.53 -4.70
C VAL A 681 -1.89 -17.55 -3.59
N SER A 682 -2.95 -17.38 -2.82
CA SER A 682 -3.25 -18.20 -1.66
C SER A 682 -4.63 -18.81 -1.87
N PRO A 683 -4.73 -20.15 -1.84
CA PRO A 683 -5.92 -20.89 -2.27
C PRO A 683 -7.10 -20.72 -1.30
N GLY A 684 -8.28 -21.05 -1.78
CA GLY A 684 -9.55 -20.96 -1.07
C GLY A 684 -10.43 -19.82 -1.57
N SER A 685 -11.64 -19.78 -1.05
CA SER A 685 -12.63 -18.76 -1.37
C SER A 685 -13.27 -18.23 -0.10
N ILE A 686 -13.53 -16.92 -0.07
CA ILE A 686 -14.15 -16.23 1.06
C ILE A 686 -15.09 -15.14 0.56
N ILE A 687 -16.18 -14.94 1.30
CA ILE A 687 -17.12 -13.83 1.15
C ILE A 687 -17.15 -13.08 2.48
N ALA A 688 -16.75 -11.82 2.48
CA ALA A 688 -16.75 -10.97 3.67
C ALA A 688 -16.73 -9.48 3.27
N GLU A 689 -16.92 -8.60 4.26
CA GLU A 689 -16.76 -7.16 4.08
C GLU A 689 -15.30 -6.82 3.70
N ALA A 690 -15.09 -5.77 2.92
CA ALA A 690 -13.79 -5.28 2.55
C ALA A 690 -13.30 -4.20 3.54
N SER A 691 -12.11 -4.37 4.10
CA SER A 691 -11.38 -3.28 4.74
C SER A 691 -10.38 -2.69 3.76
N VAL A 692 -10.80 -1.60 3.10
CA VAL A 692 -9.90 -0.81 2.24
C VAL A 692 -9.00 0.04 3.14
N ILE A 693 -7.69 -0.18 3.05
CA ILE A 693 -6.65 0.46 3.86
C ILE A 693 -5.56 0.93 2.90
N MET A 694 -5.34 2.24 2.79
CA MET A 694 -4.40 2.81 1.82
C MET A 694 -2.99 2.95 2.38
N ASN A 695 -2.87 3.14 3.70
CA ASN A 695 -1.60 3.44 4.34
C ASN A 695 -1.62 3.03 5.84
N PRO A 696 -0.45 3.01 6.50
CA PRO A 696 -0.31 2.63 7.91
C PRO A 696 -1.14 3.44 8.90
N SER A 697 -1.42 4.71 8.60
CA SER A 697 -2.22 5.57 9.48
C SER A 697 -3.69 5.13 9.54
N GLU A 698 -4.14 4.37 8.54
CA GLU A 698 -5.49 3.82 8.43
C GLU A 698 -5.60 2.40 8.99
N PHE A 699 -4.53 1.81 9.54
CA PHE A 699 -4.57 0.44 10.09
C PHE A 699 -5.69 0.26 11.12
N SER A 700 -6.08 1.33 11.82
CA SER A 700 -7.18 1.29 12.80
C SER A 700 -8.55 1.03 12.17
N ASN A 701 -8.68 1.23 10.86
CA ASN A 701 -9.91 0.98 10.11
C ASN A 701 -10.06 -0.50 9.76
N MET A 702 -9.04 -1.35 10.00
CA MET A 702 -9.14 -2.78 9.75
C MET A 702 -10.26 -3.39 10.60
N ILE A 703 -11.28 -3.94 9.94
CA ILE A 703 -12.39 -4.64 10.58
C ILE A 703 -11.96 -6.09 10.83
N PRO A 704 -11.95 -6.59 12.09
CA PRO A 704 -11.59 -7.97 12.34
C PRO A 704 -12.52 -8.95 11.62
N GLY A 705 -11.95 -9.88 10.85
CA GLY A 705 -12.70 -10.87 10.08
C GLY A 705 -13.05 -10.45 8.64
N SER A 706 -12.63 -9.26 8.21
CA SER A 706 -12.87 -8.73 6.86
C SER A 706 -11.80 -9.18 5.85
N ILE A 707 -11.97 -8.81 4.58
CA ILE A 707 -10.96 -8.94 3.53
C ILE A 707 -10.12 -7.66 3.49
N LEU A 708 -8.80 -7.79 3.66
CA LEU A 708 -7.88 -6.66 3.54
C LEU A 708 -7.73 -6.27 2.07
N VAL A 709 -8.05 -5.02 1.73
CA VAL A 709 -7.87 -4.44 0.40
C VAL A 709 -6.89 -3.28 0.51
N CYS A 710 -5.75 -3.33 -0.21
CA CYS A 710 -4.71 -2.30 -0.09
C CYS A 710 -3.86 -2.17 -1.37
N PRO A 711 -3.16 -1.03 -1.60
CA PRO A 711 -2.37 -0.85 -2.83
C PRO A 711 -1.27 -1.91 -2.95
N MET A 712 -0.54 -2.13 -1.86
CA MET A 712 0.38 -3.24 -1.70
C MET A 712 0.65 -3.52 -0.22
N THR A 713 1.35 -4.62 0.02
CA THR A 713 1.74 -5.05 1.35
C THR A 713 3.27 -4.99 1.50
N SER A 714 3.76 -4.34 2.54
CA SER A 714 5.16 -4.43 3.00
C SER A 714 5.26 -5.30 4.27
N PRO A 715 6.45 -5.66 4.75
CA PRO A 715 6.62 -6.40 6.02
C PRO A 715 5.82 -5.82 7.19
N ALA A 716 5.63 -4.50 7.24
CA ALA A 716 4.85 -3.85 8.29
C ALA A 716 3.32 -4.12 8.20
N TRP A 717 2.79 -4.46 7.02
CA TRP A 717 1.37 -4.80 6.83
C TRP A 717 1.01 -6.20 7.31
N THR A 718 2.00 -7.08 7.48
CA THR A 718 1.82 -8.47 7.94
C THR A 718 0.92 -8.55 9.18
N GLN A 719 1.05 -7.56 10.04
CA GLN A 719 0.27 -7.45 11.25
C GLN A 719 -1.25 -7.42 11.03
N LEU A 720 -1.73 -6.87 9.91
CA LEU A 720 -3.16 -6.88 9.57
C LEU A 720 -3.65 -8.26 9.12
N PHE A 721 -2.75 -9.16 8.68
CA PHE A 721 -3.13 -10.48 8.18
C PHE A 721 -3.70 -11.37 9.28
N ALA A 722 -3.28 -11.16 10.53
CA ALA A 722 -3.87 -11.80 11.71
C ALA A 722 -5.37 -11.49 11.89
N HIS A 723 -5.85 -10.40 11.28
CA HIS A 723 -7.23 -9.93 11.37
C HIS A 723 -8.01 -10.12 10.08
N ALA A 724 -7.34 -10.46 8.98
CA ALA A 724 -7.96 -10.64 7.67
C ALA A 724 -8.44 -12.08 7.48
N GLN A 725 -9.55 -12.26 6.76
CA GLN A 725 -9.98 -13.54 6.21
C GLN A 725 -9.66 -13.69 4.72
N GLY A 726 -9.22 -12.62 4.05
CA GLY A 726 -8.73 -12.64 2.69
C GLY A 726 -7.87 -11.42 2.37
N LEU A 727 -7.17 -11.43 1.23
CA LEU A 727 -6.32 -10.33 0.77
C LEU A 727 -6.60 -9.99 -0.69
N VAL A 728 -6.73 -8.70 -0.99
CA VAL A 728 -6.76 -8.15 -2.36
C VAL A 728 -5.78 -6.98 -2.48
N THR A 729 -4.93 -6.95 -3.51
CA THR A 729 -4.03 -5.81 -3.75
C THR A 729 -3.99 -5.31 -5.19
N ASP A 730 -3.71 -4.02 -5.38
CA ASP A 730 -3.47 -3.43 -6.71
C ASP A 730 -2.18 -3.94 -7.31
N ILE A 731 -1.12 -3.98 -6.49
CA ILE A 731 0.22 -4.37 -6.89
C ILE A 731 0.61 -5.64 -6.15
N GLY A 732 1.06 -6.64 -6.90
CA GLY A 732 1.63 -7.84 -6.31
C GLY A 732 1.85 -8.92 -7.34
N GLY A 733 2.94 -9.66 -7.19
CA GLY A 733 3.14 -10.91 -7.89
C GLY A 733 2.86 -12.10 -6.97
N ILE A 734 2.84 -13.31 -7.53
CA ILE A 734 2.68 -14.56 -6.78
C ILE A 734 3.69 -14.73 -5.62
N LEU A 735 4.77 -13.95 -5.63
CA LEU A 735 5.94 -14.00 -4.74
C LEU A 735 6.25 -12.66 -4.10
N GLY A 736 5.28 -11.73 -4.15
CA GLY A 736 5.29 -10.50 -3.37
C GLY A 736 5.20 -10.82 -1.86
N HIS A 737 5.50 -9.83 -1.02
CA HIS A 737 5.49 -10.01 0.43
C HIS A 737 4.13 -10.50 0.94
N GLY A 738 3.05 -9.80 0.61
CA GLY A 738 1.69 -10.18 1.01
C GLY A 738 1.27 -11.52 0.45
N SER A 739 1.87 -11.97 -0.64
CA SER A 739 1.58 -13.26 -1.22
C SER A 739 2.07 -14.42 -0.37
N ILE A 740 3.27 -14.27 0.18
CA ILE A 740 3.86 -15.27 1.09
C ILE A 740 3.13 -15.24 2.42
N VAL A 741 2.93 -14.06 2.97
CA VAL A 741 2.22 -13.92 4.25
C VAL A 741 0.78 -14.45 4.14
N ALA A 742 0.06 -14.18 3.06
CA ALA A 742 -1.30 -14.73 2.88
C ALA A 742 -1.30 -16.27 2.91
N ARG A 743 -0.30 -16.91 2.30
CA ARG A 743 -0.12 -18.37 2.32
C ARG A 743 0.23 -18.89 3.71
N GLU A 744 1.07 -18.17 4.45
CA GLU A 744 1.47 -18.51 5.82
C GLU A 744 0.27 -18.44 6.79
N TYR A 745 -0.56 -17.40 6.67
CA TYR A 745 -1.80 -17.28 7.45
C TYR A 745 -2.94 -18.16 6.92
N GLY A 746 -2.80 -18.71 5.71
CA GLY A 746 -3.76 -19.61 5.08
C GLY A 746 -5.04 -18.92 4.61
N ILE A 747 -5.01 -17.60 4.38
CA ILE A 747 -6.15 -16.79 3.91
C ILE A 747 -6.19 -16.74 2.38
N PRO A 748 -7.37 -16.83 1.73
CA PRO A 748 -7.51 -16.63 0.29
C PRO A 748 -6.95 -15.27 -0.17
N ALA A 749 -6.18 -15.26 -1.27
CA ALA A 749 -5.55 -14.02 -1.74
C ALA A 749 -5.45 -13.90 -3.26
N VAL A 750 -5.78 -12.70 -3.76
CA VAL A 750 -5.65 -12.28 -5.15
C VAL A 750 -4.90 -10.95 -5.19
N VAL A 751 -3.74 -10.90 -5.84
CA VAL A 751 -2.88 -9.70 -5.85
C VAL A 751 -2.68 -9.19 -7.27
N GLY A 752 -2.19 -7.95 -7.41
CA GLY A 752 -1.87 -7.43 -8.74
C GLY A 752 -3.11 -7.13 -9.58
N THR A 753 -4.22 -6.74 -8.97
CA THR A 753 -5.47 -6.40 -9.67
C THR A 753 -5.41 -5.07 -10.43
N GLY A 754 -4.38 -4.25 -10.18
CA GLY A 754 -4.18 -2.94 -10.80
C GLY A 754 -5.01 -1.81 -10.19
N ASN A 755 -6.29 -2.03 -9.90
CA ASN A 755 -7.22 -0.97 -9.46
C ASN A 755 -8.29 -1.40 -8.43
N CYS A 756 -8.08 -2.46 -7.65
CA CYS A 756 -9.04 -2.88 -6.63
C CYS A 756 -9.30 -1.81 -5.56
N THR A 757 -8.31 -1.02 -5.15
CA THR A 757 -8.49 0.01 -4.10
C THR A 757 -9.37 1.17 -4.55
N GLN A 758 -9.48 1.38 -5.86
CA GLN A 758 -10.37 2.39 -6.45
C GLN A 758 -11.79 1.85 -6.64
N ARG A 759 -11.93 0.54 -6.87
CA ARG A 759 -13.19 -0.09 -7.26
C ARG A 759 -13.96 -0.68 -6.09
N ILE A 760 -13.27 -1.12 -5.05
CA ILE A 760 -13.87 -1.68 -3.83
C ILE A 760 -14.04 -0.58 -2.80
N LYS A 761 -15.22 -0.49 -2.19
CA LYS A 761 -15.47 0.46 -1.09
C LYS A 761 -15.21 -0.20 0.27
N HIS A 762 -14.75 0.59 1.24
CA HIS A 762 -14.65 0.12 2.62
C HIS A 762 -16.03 -0.29 3.15
N GLY A 763 -16.13 -1.49 3.74
CA GLY A 763 -17.37 -2.11 4.21
C GLY A 763 -18.13 -2.91 3.14
N GLN A 764 -17.75 -2.82 1.86
CA GLN A 764 -18.45 -3.53 0.77
C GLN A 764 -18.26 -5.04 0.89
N MET A 765 -19.33 -5.81 0.68
CA MET A 765 -19.23 -7.26 0.57
C MET A 765 -18.55 -7.65 -0.75
N ILE A 766 -17.50 -8.48 -0.67
CA ILE A 766 -16.80 -8.99 -1.84
C ILE A 766 -16.57 -10.50 -1.72
N GLU A 767 -16.49 -11.17 -2.86
CA GLU A 767 -16.05 -12.57 -2.96
C GLU A 767 -14.64 -12.61 -3.51
N VAL A 768 -13.73 -13.27 -2.81
CA VAL A 768 -12.36 -13.52 -3.26
C VAL A 768 -12.20 -15.01 -3.56
N ASP A 769 -11.87 -15.36 -4.80
CA ASP A 769 -11.45 -16.69 -5.23
C ASP A 769 -9.94 -16.69 -5.44
N GLY A 770 -9.20 -17.12 -4.42
CA GLY A 770 -7.75 -17.23 -4.44
C GLY A 770 -7.21 -18.40 -5.27
N ASP A 771 -8.06 -19.37 -5.62
CA ASP A 771 -7.72 -20.47 -6.52
C ASP A 771 -7.81 -20.02 -8.00
N GLY A 772 -8.87 -19.27 -8.32
CA GLY A 772 -9.14 -18.73 -9.66
C GLY A 772 -8.47 -17.40 -9.97
N GLY A 773 -8.03 -16.64 -8.95
CA GLY A 773 -7.43 -15.32 -9.14
C GLY A 773 -8.47 -14.26 -9.46
N THR A 774 -9.68 -14.37 -8.90
CA THR A 774 -10.80 -13.47 -9.22
C THR A 774 -11.39 -12.85 -7.96
N VAL A 775 -11.82 -11.58 -8.07
CA VAL A 775 -12.54 -10.86 -7.02
C VAL A 775 -13.85 -10.36 -7.60
N ARG A 776 -14.98 -10.75 -7.03
CA ARG A 776 -16.31 -10.32 -7.45
C ARG A 776 -16.87 -9.29 -6.48
N LEU A 777 -17.29 -8.15 -7.03
CA LEU A 777 -17.99 -7.10 -6.31
C LEU A 777 -19.43 -7.57 -6.10
N LEU A 778 -19.90 -7.56 -4.86
CA LEU A 778 -21.31 -7.86 -4.55
C LEU A 778 -22.03 -6.52 -4.34
N ASP A 779 -23.24 -6.42 -4.88
CA ASP A 779 -24.09 -5.25 -4.67
C ASP A 779 -24.55 -5.19 -3.20
N ASP A 780 -24.65 -3.97 -2.67
CA ASP A 780 -25.25 -3.74 -1.36
C ASP A 780 -26.78 -3.96 -1.48
N GLU A 781 -27.31 -5.07 -0.96
CA GLU A 781 -28.76 -5.32 -0.84
C GLU A 781 -29.45 -4.41 0.20
#